data_AF-A0A2T6N049-F1
#
_entry.id   AF-A0A2T6N049-F1
#
_cell.length_a   1.000
_cell.length_b   1.000
_cell.length_c   1.000
_cell.angle_alpha   90.00
_cell.angle_beta   90.00
_cell.angle_gamma   90.00
#
_symmetry.space_group_name_H-M   'P 1'
#
loop_
_entity.id
_entity.type
_entity.pdbx_description
1 polymer ?
#
loop_
_entity_poly.entity_id
_entity_poly.type
_entity_poly.pdbx_seq_one_letter_code
_entity_poly.pdbx_strand_id
1 'polypeptide(L)'
;MRRRRCNSRSGTLVCEELEPRLLLSADLVGVAVDPIPNDTEQADDEADLQVIEAALQTGTQAQSGLSDSPTRELVIIDPATPDYQSLLDDLVSRDSGGRGFEVVLLDAGGNGIDQLSEILAEYRGLDAIHLISHGGEGEMRLGDASLDLQALQQSAERIAAWGEALNNDGDWLIYGCDIAATRSGEHFIEQFAALTGADVAASTDLTGFSHENGDWELEFSRGSIETVLAPSASFQENYQHTLDITTGLMGHWAFDANAADSSGNSYHGTLTNGAAIDTNDATDIVGEGKLSLDGINDYVNLSTHVSSFSGLTQGTISAWINTTSSAVQHIFSIYDRSSPNEADLGVDNGELFFFVENMGPGILLNVEADTPINDGAWHHVAVTVDGSGNNLYVDGVQLTGAAITYLNGSSSTSAFFSSVDFIDDMQIGSIDDFGAGIVNPFNGLIDEVRIYSRALTSTDIAELANLPPTVDSAGISLSEGQTVTLSAADFSITDPDDTSFTYTLSGVTDGYFQLSGNPGTPISTFTSANLTAGVVQFVDDGDEVAPGFSVSVNDGVSDSNTLVATVGYTPVNDAPGVTGLDGDVCNYTEGDGVVLIEQGGDVSVSDPDSGDFAGGSLTVEVDSGLQAAEDRFSIFNQGTAGGEIGFDGSDVSYSGLVIGSVTGGTGINPLTVAFNANATPAAVTALLRNITYENSNAENPAGGTRSVTIDITDGDGGAGVTQNLTLNVSSVNDAPVVDLNGSDGTGTDFAVTFTEDAGAVNVVDTDATISDVDNTTYQNLSINLVGFPDGASEQITIAGYVFTYGTGEIQTRTVGSTGFVIDFDGTGFNVTRDGGGVMPEADLQSLLRGVSYENTSQDPTAGDRTINIFAQDSSLLTGPIATSTITVNPQNDAPTASDNANFVSESGFVSGNAITDDSGSGVDSDPEGDGLQVTQVEGGAYTPGVPLTLASGAQVTFQSDGSYTYNTNGQFDGLGAGGSVDDSFSYQISDGNGGFATATVTITVNGSNNAPLITSAGLTLDEGQTVTLGDADFVITDADDTAFNYTVSGISGGYFQSSGAPGTPITTFTSADLTGGLVQFVDNGDETAPAFSVTVNDGDTDSNTLAATINFTLVSDTTPVANADNITLAEGGTATTLDGGFSTVLNNDTGLVDTPVAVSLVTDATNGALTLNGDGTFSYTHDGTENLSDSFSYRITDNDGQTADA
;
A
#
# COMPACT_ATOMS: atom_id res chain seq x y z
N MET A 1 12.85 49.84 33.03
CA MET A 1 11.43 50.22 32.83
C MET A 1 10.56 48.98 32.66
N ARG A 2 9.26 48.99 33.01
CA ARG A 2 8.38 47.80 32.87
C ARG A 2 7.49 47.84 31.63
N ARG A 3 7.39 46.69 30.96
CA ARG A 3 6.51 46.40 29.81
C ARG A 3 5.52 45.30 30.20
N ARG A 4 4.37 45.19 29.53
CA ARG A 4 3.32 44.20 29.87
C ARG A 4 2.61 43.71 28.62
N ARG A 5 3.12 42.62 28.02
CA ARG A 5 2.57 42.07 26.79
C ARG A 5 1.67 40.85 27.03
N CYS A 6 0.37 41.09 27.20
CA CYS A 6 -0.65 40.02 27.25
C CYS A 6 -0.81 39.32 25.89
N ASN A 7 -1.07 38.00 25.89
CA ASN A 7 -1.27 37.22 24.66
C ASN A 7 -2.21 36.02 24.89
N SER A 8 -3.45 36.11 24.40
CA SER A 8 -4.59 35.28 24.84
C SER A 8 -4.74 33.89 24.18
N ARG A 9 -3.64 33.23 23.79
CA ARG A 9 -3.67 31.98 22.99
C ARG A 9 -3.58 30.65 23.74
N SER A 10 -3.48 30.66 25.07
CA SER A 10 -3.66 29.46 25.90
C SER A 10 -4.61 29.74 27.07
N GLY A 11 -5.17 28.69 27.67
CA GLY A 11 -6.12 28.78 28.79
C GLY A 11 -5.50 29.13 30.15
N THR A 12 -4.27 29.65 30.14
CA THR A 12 -3.45 29.95 31.32
C THR A 12 -2.67 31.24 31.02
N LEU A 13 -2.66 32.18 31.97
CA LEU A 13 -1.91 33.44 31.84
C LEU A 13 -0.41 33.18 32.08
N VAL A 14 0.42 33.62 31.14
CA VAL A 14 1.87 33.72 31.28
C VAL A 14 2.27 35.12 30.81
N CYS A 15 3.06 35.82 31.62
CA CYS A 15 3.58 37.16 31.33
C CYS A 15 5.09 37.04 31.09
N GLU A 16 5.55 37.43 29.90
CA GLU A 16 6.95 37.24 29.47
C GLU A 16 7.61 38.62 29.20
N GLU A 17 8.82 38.82 29.69
CA GLU A 17 9.63 40.03 29.46
C GLU A 17 10.72 39.75 28.39
N LEU A 18 10.98 40.71 27.50
CA LEU A 18 11.79 40.47 26.28
C LEU A 18 13.24 40.93 26.42
N GLU A 19 14.16 39.97 26.55
CA GLU A 19 15.61 40.17 26.56
C GLU A 19 16.18 40.86 25.29
N PRO A 20 17.09 41.85 25.43
CA PRO A 20 17.60 42.65 24.31
C PRO A 20 18.63 41.92 23.43
N ARG A 21 18.22 41.56 22.20
CA ARG A 21 19.07 40.82 21.26
C ARG A 21 20.15 41.67 20.57
N LEU A 22 21.42 41.33 20.82
CA LEU A 22 22.57 41.83 20.06
C LEU A 22 22.53 41.39 18.58
N LEU A 23 22.82 42.33 17.67
CA LEU A 23 23.02 42.06 16.24
C LEU A 23 24.51 42.02 15.88
N LEU A 24 24.93 40.96 15.18
CA LEU A 24 26.24 40.84 14.54
C LEU A 24 26.08 40.54 13.04
N SER A 25 26.89 41.20 12.21
CA SER A 25 26.67 41.30 10.77
C SER A 25 27.42 40.25 9.94
N ALA A 26 26.78 39.87 8.84
CA ALA A 26 27.23 38.96 7.77
C ALA A 26 28.66 39.12 7.24
N ASP A 27 29.15 38.08 6.55
CA ASP A 27 29.79 38.28 5.23
C ASP A 27 29.58 37.07 4.29
N LEU A 28 29.91 37.22 3.01
CA LEU A 28 29.64 36.29 1.90
C LEU A 28 30.93 35.95 1.11
N VAL A 29 30.97 34.80 0.38
CA VAL A 29 31.89 34.36 -0.72
C VAL A 29 32.23 32.85 -0.55
N GLY A 30 32.29 32.01 -1.60
CA GLY A 30 32.06 32.24 -3.03
C GLY A 30 32.16 30.97 -3.90
N VAL A 31 32.15 31.15 -5.23
CA VAL A 31 31.87 30.10 -6.24
C VAL A 31 33.11 29.42 -6.82
N ALA A 32 33.01 28.13 -7.15
CA ALA A 32 33.87 27.44 -8.13
C ALA A 32 33.05 26.42 -8.96
N VAL A 33 33.38 26.27 -10.25
CA VAL A 33 32.72 25.38 -11.23
C VAL A 33 33.76 24.89 -12.25
N ASP A 34 33.71 23.62 -12.66
CA ASP A 34 34.25 23.10 -13.93
C ASP A 34 33.54 21.74 -14.26
N PRO A 35 33.64 21.18 -15.49
CA PRO A 35 32.47 20.54 -16.11
C PRO A 35 32.65 19.06 -16.54
N ILE A 36 31.53 18.42 -16.91
CA ILE A 36 31.48 17.09 -17.54
C ILE A 36 30.98 17.24 -18.99
N PRO A 37 31.69 16.71 -20.00
CA PRO A 37 31.23 16.71 -21.39
C PRO A 37 30.25 15.55 -21.68
N ASN A 38 29.27 15.85 -22.53
CA ASN A 38 28.18 14.99 -23.01
C ASN A 38 28.63 13.89 -23.99
N ASP A 39 27.91 12.76 -24.03
CA ASP A 39 27.52 12.13 -25.31
C ASP A 39 26.27 11.21 -25.19
N THR A 40 25.19 11.60 -25.88
CA THR A 40 24.11 10.78 -26.51
C THR A 40 23.38 9.68 -25.70
N GLU A 41 22.06 9.81 -25.44
CA GLU A 41 20.92 9.39 -26.31
C GLU A 41 20.79 7.86 -26.49
N GLN A 42 19.62 7.22 -26.46
CA GLN A 42 18.20 7.59 -26.34
C GLN A 42 17.45 6.32 -25.85
N ALA A 43 16.25 6.33 -25.26
CA ALA A 43 15.27 7.38 -24.95
C ALA A 43 14.71 7.08 -23.51
N ASP A 44 13.52 7.42 -23.00
CA ASP A 44 12.23 7.98 -23.49
C ASP A 44 11.61 8.92 -22.41
N ASP A 45 10.55 9.66 -22.78
CA ASP A 45 9.79 10.61 -21.94
C ASP A 45 8.64 9.94 -21.14
N GLU A 46 7.73 10.57 -20.35
CA GLU A 46 7.38 11.95 -19.92
C GLU A 46 6.64 11.77 -18.56
N ALA A 47 6.49 12.68 -17.59
CA ALA A 47 6.91 14.07 -17.37
C ALA A 47 6.81 14.40 -15.85
N ASP A 48 7.62 15.34 -15.30
CA ASP A 48 7.24 16.14 -14.11
C ASP A 48 8.00 17.49 -14.07
N LEU A 49 7.51 18.45 -13.27
CA LEU A 49 8.04 19.80 -13.00
C LEU A 49 8.09 20.86 -14.14
N GLN A 50 7.01 21.64 -14.24
CA GLN A 50 6.97 23.12 -14.42
C GLN A 50 5.51 23.60 -14.26
N VAL A 51 5.15 24.81 -13.81
CA VAL A 51 5.70 26.17 -14.02
C VAL A 51 5.44 27.05 -12.76
N ILE A 52 6.31 28.01 -12.47
CA ILE A 52 6.05 29.16 -11.56
C ILE A 52 5.74 30.43 -12.39
N GLU A 53 4.93 31.34 -11.84
CA GLU A 53 4.59 32.69 -12.35
C GLU A 53 3.76 32.79 -13.65
N ALA A 54 2.43 32.76 -13.51
CA ALA A 54 1.49 33.20 -14.55
C ALA A 54 0.14 33.76 -14.01
N ALA A 55 0.13 34.46 -12.87
CA ALA A 55 -1.13 34.82 -12.17
C ALA A 55 -1.18 36.22 -11.51
N LEU A 56 -0.66 37.26 -12.17
CA LEU A 56 -0.88 38.66 -11.75
C LEU A 56 -1.93 39.34 -12.65
N GLN A 57 -2.99 39.87 -12.02
CA GLN A 57 -4.00 40.79 -12.56
C GLN A 57 -5.01 40.29 -13.63
N THR A 58 -6.15 39.77 -13.18
CA THR A 58 -7.48 40.28 -13.58
C THR A 58 -8.41 40.27 -12.37
N GLY A 59 -8.95 41.42 -11.94
CA GLY A 59 -9.66 41.55 -10.65
C GLY A 59 -11.15 41.89 -10.76
N THR A 60 -11.71 42.25 -9.60
CA THR A 60 -13.10 42.75 -9.34
C THR A 60 -14.21 41.69 -9.25
N GLN A 61 -14.58 41.30 -8.02
CA GLN A 61 -15.84 41.76 -7.39
C GLN A 61 -15.97 41.32 -5.92
N ALA A 62 -16.81 42.05 -5.17
CA ALA A 62 -17.33 41.73 -3.82
C ALA A 62 -16.31 41.51 -2.68
N GLN A 63 -15.84 42.61 -2.08
CA GLN A 63 -15.21 42.60 -0.75
C GLN A 63 -16.25 43.04 0.30
N SER A 64 -16.61 42.13 1.20
CA SER A 64 -17.41 42.42 2.40
C SER A 64 -17.20 41.31 3.44
N GLY A 65 -16.54 41.64 4.53
CA GLY A 65 -16.02 40.68 5.52
C GLY A 65 -14.61 41.10 5.92
N LEU A 66 -14.37 41.28 7.22
CA LEU A 66 -13.16 41.89 7.75
C LEU A 66 -12.00 40.89 7.84
N SER A 67 -10.78 41.40 7.70
CA SER A 67 -9.57 40.79 8.25
C SER A 67 -9.46 41.19 9.71
N ASP A 68 -9.32 40.22 10.61
CA ASP A 68 -9.17 40.46 12.03
C ASP A 68 -7.70 40.31 12.43
N SER A 69 -7.13 41.37 12.98
CA SER A 69 -5.83 41.42 13.64
C SER A 69 -5.98 42.46 14.73
N PRO A 70 -5.70 42.14 16.00
CA PRO A 70 -6.05 43.00 17.12
C PRO A 70 -5.29 44.32 17.02
N THR A 71 -5.97 45.42 17.32
CA THR A 71 -5.30 46.72 17.50
C THR A 71 -4.33 46.63 18.68
N ARG A 72 -3.17 47.27 18.54
CA ARG A 72 -2.14 47.29 19.58
C ARG A 72 -1.92 48.72 20.05
N GLU A 73 -2.44 48.99 21.24
CA GLU A 73 -2.59 50.33 21.78
C GLU A 73 -1.86 50.41 23.11
N LEU A 74 -1.12 51.50 23.35
CA LEU A 74 -0.37 51.74 24.58
C LEU A 74 -1.09 52.78 25.43
N VAL A 75 -1.28 52.49 26.72
CA VAL A 75 -1.81 53.46 27.69
C VAL A 75 -0.73 53.76 28.73
N ILE A 76 -0.37 55.03 28.85
CA ILE A 76 0.62 55.52 29.80
C ILE A 76 -0.11 56.42 30.80
N ILE A 77 0.01 56.10 32.09
CA ILE A 77 -0.70 56.78 33.17
C ILE A 77 0.32 57.31 34.18
N ASP A 78 0.14 58.54 34.61
CA ASP A 78 0.84 59.13 35.75
C ASP A 78 0.10 58.78 37.06
N PRO A 79 0.70 58.05 38.01
CA PRO A 79 0.05 57.68 39.27
C PRO A 79 -0.32 58.86 40.17
N ALA A 80 0.16 60.07 39.88
CA ALA A 80 -0.36 61.28 40.53
C ALA A 80 -1.87 61.49 40.25
N THR A 81 -2.43 60.88 39.20
CA THR A 81 -3.86 61.02 38.87
C THR A 81 -4.78 60.33 39.88
N PRO A 82 -5.74 61.05 40.52
CA PRO A 82 -6.65 60.46 41.50
C PRO A 82 -7.38 59.22 40.96
N ASP A 83 -7.44 58.16 41.77
CA ASP A 83 -8.13 56.89 41.45
C ASP A 83 -7.71 56.22 40.11
N TYR A 84 -6.45 56.42 39.67
CA TYR A 84 -5.88 55.70 38.52
C TYR A 84 -5.97 54.17 38.66
N GLN A 85 -6.12 53.66 39.88
CA GLN A 85 -6.28 52.24 40.17
C GLN A 85 -7.60 51.69 39.60
N SER A 86 -8.71 52.44 39.66
CA SER A 86 -9.99 52.02 39.07
C SER A 86 -9.99 52.15 37.54
N LEU A 87 -9.16 53.04 36.99
CA LEU A 87 -8.86 53.11 35.55
C LEU A 87 -8.07 51.87 35.08
N LEU A 88 -7.08 51.41 35.86
CA LEU A 88 -6.35 50.19 35.55
C LEU A 88 -7.29 48.96 35.52
N ASP A 89 -8.21 48.85 36.48
CA ASP A 89 -9.26 47.81 36.49
C ASP A 89 -10.19 47.89 35.26
N ASP A 90 -10.58 49.11 34.81
CA ASP A 90 -11.36 49.28 33.57
C ASP A 90 -10.61 48.74 32.34
N LEU A 91 -9.36 49.14 32.17
CA LEU A 91 -8.51 48.75 31.03
C LEU A 91 -8.26 47.23 31.02
N VAL A 92 -7.90 46.65 32.17
CA VAL A 92 -7.66 45.20 32.33
C VAL A 92 -8.94 44.40 32.04
N SER A 93 -10.12 44.90 32.43
CA SER A 93 -11.39 44.21 32.12
C SER A 93 -11.65 44.09 30.61
N ARG A 94 -11.08 45.00 29.79
CA ARG A 94 -11.38 45.17 28.37
C ARG A 94 -10.40 44.51 27.40
N ASP A 95 -9.21 44.11 27.86
CA ASP A 95 -8.27 43.26 27.09
C ASP A 95 -8.93 41.93 26.65
N SER A 96 -9.92 41.46 27.43
CA SER A 96 -10.77 40.31 27.09
C SER A 96 -11.74 40.54 25.91
N GLY A 97 -11.87 41.77 25.41
CA GLY A 97 -12.93 42.23 24.50
C GLY A 97 -12.52 42.50 23.06
N GLY A 98 -11.23 42.41 22.70
CA GLY A 98 -10.75 42.53 21.32
C GLY A 98 -10.07 43.86 20.93
N ARG A 99 -9.87 44.79 21.88
CA ARG A 99 -8.81 45.82 21.82
C ARG A 99 -7.74 45.42 22.84
N GLY A 100 -6.48 45.33 22.42
CA GLY A 100 -5.38 44.98 23.31
C GLY A 100 -4.71 46.23 23.86
N PHE A 101 -4.83 46.46 25.17
CA PHE A 101 -4.17 47.57 25.86
C PHE A 101 -2.90 47.08 26.57
N GLU A 102 -1.76 47.57 26.14
CA GLU A 102 -0.51 47.48 26.90
C GLU A 102 -0.46 48.69 27.85
N VAL A 103 -0.38 48.49 29.15
CA VAL A 103 -0.48 49.58 30.15
C VAL A 103 0.84 49.75 30.91
N VAL A 104 1.30 51.00 30.99
CA VAL A 104 2.53 51.42 31.69
C VAL A 104 2.22 52.55 32.66
N LEU A 105 2.75 52.46 33.88
CA LEU A 105 2.71 53.55 34.85
C LEU A 105 4.05 54.31 34.82
N LEU A 106 3.99 55.63 35.00
CA LEU A 106 5.17 56.44 35.28
C LEU A 106 5.57 56.31 36.77
N ASP A 107 6.83 56.53 37.09
CA ASP A 107 7.30 56.81 38.44
C ASP A 107 6.95 58.28 38.78
N ALA A 108 6.15 58.51 39.82
CA ALA A 108 5.68 59.85 40.20
C ALA A 108 6.82 60.77 40.68
N GLY A 109 7.91 60.21 41.21
CA GLY A 109 9.09 60.92 41.69
C GLY A 109 10.21 61.05 40.66
N GLY A 110 9.97 60.69 39.39
CA GLY A 110 10.98 60.69 38.34
C GLY A 110 10.57 61.47 37.09
N ASN A 111 11.57 61.93 36.32
CA ASN A 111 11.33 62.83 35.20
C ASN A 111 10.58 62.16 34.05
N GLY A 112 9.28 62.43 33.92
CA GLY A 112 8.40 61.74 32.99
C GLY A 112 8.78 61.88 31.51
N ILE A 113 9.54 62.91 31.12
CA ILE A 113 10.06 63.07 29.75
C ILE A 113 11.22 62.09 29.50
N ASP A 114 12.10 61.88 30.48
CA ASP A 114 13.12 60.83 30.47
C ASP A 114 12.45 59.45 30.44
N GLN A 115 11.43 59.23 31.28
CA GLN A 115 10.67 57.99 31.31
C GLN A 115 10.01 57.67 29.96
N LEU A 116 9.16 58.56 29.41
CA LEU A 116 8.52 58.39 28.10
C LEU A 116 9.54 58.09 26.98
N SER A 117 10.74 58.66 27.06
CA SER A 117 11.81 58.42 26.08
C SER A 117 12.34 56.99 26.13
N GLU A 118 12.46 56.36 27.31
CA GLU A 118 12.80 54.95 27.46
C GLU A 118 11.61 54.04 27.12
N ILE A 119 10.36 54.41 27.50
CA ILE A 119 9.14 53.63 27.21
C ILE A 119 9.05 53.39 25.71
N LEU A 120 9.09 54.47 24.93
CA LEU A 120 8.75 54.48 23.52
C LEU A 120 9.91 54.03 22.61
N ALA A 121 11.15 54.06 23.11
CA ALA A 121 12.33 53.65 22.34
C ALA A 121 12.29 52.20 21.83
N GLU A 122 11.55 51.29 22.49
CA GLU A 122 11.46 49.87 22.13
C GLU A 122 10.11 49.46 21.48
N TYR A 123 9.06 50.28 21.57
CA TYR A 123 7.81 50.03 20.85
C TYR A 123 7.95 50.39 19.37
N ARG A 124 7.25 49.69 18.47
CA ARG A 124 7.14 50.01 17.04
C ARG A 124 5.78 49.53 16.52
N GLY A 125 5.16 50.31 15.64
CA GLY A 125 3.88 49.95 15.02
C GLY A 125 2.72 49.85 16.02
N LEU A 126 2.67 50.74 17.01
CA LEU A 126 1.47 50.97 17.82
C LEU A 126 0.41 51.69 16.98
N ASP A 127 -0.86 51.34 17.19
CA ASP A 127 -1.99 52.01 16.53
C ASP A 127 -2.38 53.31 17.27
N ALA A 128 -2.17 53.35 18.58
CA ALA A 128 -2.37 54.55 19.40
C ALA A 128 -1.48 54.57 20.65
N ILE A 129 -1.21 55.78 21.14
CA ILE A 129 -0.68 56.06 22.48
C ILE A 129 -1.66 56.98 23.22
N HIS A 130 -2.21 56.48 24.32
CA HIS A 130 -3.01 57.26 25.27
C HIS A 130 -2.09 57.71 26.42
N LEU A 131 -2.08 58.99 26.75
CA LEU A 131 -1.26 59.57 27.82
C LEU A 131 -2.16 60.31 28.82
N ILE A 132 -2.15 59.91 30.10
CA ILE A 132 -3.12 60.34 31.11
C ILE A 132 -2.36 60.94 32.31
N SER A 133 -2.50 62.25 32.54
CA SER A 133 -1.96 62.97 33.71
C SER A 133 -2.72 64.29 33.97
N HIS A 134 -2.29 65.09 34.94
CA HIS A 134 -2.81 66.44 35.19
C HIS A 134 -2.39 67.42 34.09
N GLY A 135 -3.24 68.40 33.83
CA GLY A 135 -3.07 69.39 32.75
C GLY A 135 -3.32 70.83 33.14
N GLY A 136 -2.80 71.75 32.32
CA GLY A 136 -3.10 73.18 32.34
C GLY A 136 -2.93 73.81 30.95
N GLU A 137 -3.06 75.14 30.84
CA GLU A 137 -3.13 75.89 29.57
C GLU A 137 -1.86 75.78 28.66
N GLY A 138 -1.65 74.63 28.02
CA GLY A 138 -0.48 74.31 27.20
C GLY A 138 0.66 73.61 27.93
N GLU A 139 0.33 72.90 29.01
CA GLU A 139 1.24 72.20 29.91
C GLU A 139 0.62 70.88 30.40
N MET A 140 1.41 69.82 30.49
CA MET A 140 1.02 68.54 31.10
C MET A 140 2.07 68.11 32.12
N ARG A 141 1.64 67.68 33.31
CA ARG A 141 2.55 67.08 34.30
C ARG A 141 2.89 65.64 33.92
N LEU A 142 4.12 65.21 34.17
CA LEU A 142 4.57 63.83 34.00
C LEU A 142 5.59 63.49 35.10
N GLY A 143 5.13 62.97 36.23
CA GLY A 143 5.94 62.75 37.44
C GLY A 143 6.47 64.06 38.03
N ASP A 144 7.80 64.20 38.13
CA ASP A 144 8.45 65.48 38.50
C ASP A 144 8.39 66.55 37.40
N ALA A 145 8.10 66.14 36.16
CA ALA A 145 8.36 66.95 34.98
C ALA A 145 7.14 67.73 34.50
N SER A 146 7.40 68.89 33.89
CA SER A 146 6.43 69.63 33.06
C SER A 146 6.75 69.43 31.58
N LEU A 147 5.76 68.98 30.81
CA LEU A 147 5.80 68.93 29.35
C LEU A 147 5.05 70.15 28.79
N ASP A 148 5.77 71.25 28.64
CA ASP A 148 5.29 72.52 28.08
C ASP A 148 5.98 72.86 26.74
N LEU A 149 5.63 74.01 26.15
CA LEU A 149 6.25 74.52 24.92
C LEU A 149 7.76 74.80 25.06
N GLN A 150 8.30 75.05 26.25
CA GLN A 150 9.73 75.15 26.52
C GLN A 150 10.40 73.76 26.56
N ALA A 151 9.79 72.76 27.21
CA ALA A 151 10.24 71.38 27.21
C ALA A 151 10.28 70.78 25.78
N LEU A 152 9.26 71.06 24.95
CA LEU A 152 9.28 70.68 23.53
C LEU A 152 10.51 71.22 22.77
N GLN A 153 10.98 72.41 23.12
CA GLN A 153 12.16 73.03 22.48
C GLN A 153 13.49 72.49 23.02
N GLN A 154 13.55 72.07 24.28
CA GLN A 154 14.76 71.52 24.89
C GLN A 154 14.96 70.03 24.56
N SER A 155 13.87 69.25 24.50
CA SER A 155 13.87 67.80 24.28
C SER A 155 13.46 67.37 22.87
N ALA A 156 13.46 68.29 21.90
CA ALA A 156 12.95 68.09 20.54
C ALA A 156 13.44 66.81 19.83
N GLU A 157 14.74 66.48 19.91
CA GLU A 157 15.29 65.26 19.27
C GLU A 157 14.76 63.96 19.90
N ARG A 158 14.43 63.99 21.20
CA ARG A 158 13.89 62.84 21.94
C ARG A 158 12.39 62.67 21.68
N ILE A 159 11.65 63.77 21.73
CA ILE A 159 10.19 63.79 21.47
C ILE A 159 9.89 63.41 20.02
N ALA A 160 10.73 63.80 19.06
CA ALA A 160 10.61 63.31 17.69
C ALA A 160 10.80 61.78 17.58
N ALA A 161 11.69 61.19 18.38
CA ALA A 161 11.89 59.73 18.41
C ALA A 161 10.71 58.97 19.05
N TRP A 162 9.82 59.64 19.79
CA TRP A 162 8.58 59.02 20.29
C TRP A 162 7.61 58.66 19.15
N GLY A 163 7.65 59.41 18.04
CA GLY A 163 6.83 59.15 16.85
C GLY A 163 7.15 57.81 16.17
N GLU A 164 8.41 57.37 16.22
CA GLU A 164 8.85 56.08 15.65
C GLU A 164 8.15 54.87 16.30
N ALA A 165 7.53 55.03 17.48
CA ALA A 165 6.79 53.96 18.16
C ALA A 165 5.45 53.62 17.51
N LEU A 166 4.84 54.55 16.79
CA LEU A 166 3.52 54.41 16.14
C LEU A 166 3.62 53.72 14.77
N ASN A 167 2.46 53.46 14.17
CA ASN A 167 2.30 53.19 12.74
C ASN A 167 2.16 54.53 11.95
N ASN A 168 1.98 54.50 10.62
CA ASN A 168 1.91 55.72 9.79
C ASN A 168 0.61 56.55 9.97
N ASP A 169 -0.45 55.90 10.44
CA ASP A 169 -1.81 56.39 10.63
C ASP A 169 -2.17 56.29 12.14
N GLY A 170 -1.18 56.50 13.03
CA GLY A 170 -1.28 56.23 14.47
C GLY A 170 -1.51 57.48 15.33
N ASP A 171 -2.37 57.34 16.34
CA ASP A 171 -2.89 58.46 17.14
C ASP A 171 -2.15 58.69 18.47
N TRP A 172 -2.07 59.95 18.89
CA TRP A 172 -1.87 60.35 20.29
C TRP A 172 -3.15 60.92 20.89
N LEU A 173 -3.52 60.44 22.08
CA LEU A 173 -4.67 60.93 22.84
C LEU A 173 -4.19 61.38 24.22
N ILE A 174 -4.18 62.70 24.45
CA ILE A 174 -3.59 63.34 25.63
C ILE A 174 -4.72 63.80 26.56
N TYR A 175 -4.83 63.14 27.71
CA TYR A 175 -5.85 63.37 28.73
C TYR A 175 -5.25 64.11 29.92
N GLY A 176 -5.87 65.23 30.27
CA GLY A 176 -5.46 66.18 31.31
C GLY A 176 -6.24 67.48 31.10
N CYS A 177 -6.46 68.29 32.13
CA CYS A 177 -7.31 69.47 32.00
C CYS A 177 -6.73 70.58 31.11
N ASP A 178 -7.58 71.27 30.35
CA ASP A 178 -7.34 72.56 29.68
C ASP A 178 -6.13 72.64 28.71
N ILE A 179 -5.56 71.50 28.28
CA ILE A 179 -4.30 71.40 27.53
C ILE A 179 -4.27 72.31 26.29
N ALA A 180 -5.37 72.38 25.53
CA ALA A 180 -5.51 73.22 24.35
C ALA A 180 -6.52 74.37 24.52
N ALA A 181 -6.94 74.70 25.75
CA ALA A 181 -7.95 75.72 26.06
C ALA A 181 -7.59 77.13 25.53
N THR A 182 -6.30 77.44 25.41
CA THR A 182 -5.81 78.73 24.89
C THR A 182 -5.02 78.59 23.60
N ARG A 183 -4.85 79.70 22.87
CA ARG A 183 -4.02 79.71 21.64
C ARG A 183 -2.54 79.37 21.90
N SER A 184 -2.07 79.42 23.14
CA SER A 184 -0.76 78.89 23.54
C SER A 184 -0.79 77.36 23.62
N GLY A 185 -1.82 76.79 24.27
CA GLY A 185 -2.04 75.35 24.36
C GLY A 185 -2.33 74.68 23.02
N GLU A 186 -3.18 75.29 22.18
CA GLU A 186 -3.34 74.89 20.77
C GLU A 186 -1.97 74.79 20.09
N HIS A 187 -1.10 75.81 20.26
CA HIS A 187 0.24 75.86 19.65
C HIS A 187 1.22 74.84 20.24
N PHE A 188 1.12 74.49 21.52
CA PHE A 188 1.86 73.38 22.13
C PHE A 188 1.52 72.07 21.40
N ILE A 189 0.24 71.74 21.24
CA ILE A 189 -0.21 70.58 20.45
C ILE A 189 0.19 70.70 18.96
N GLU A 190 0.16 71.90 18.36
CA GLU A 190 0.66 72.12 17.00
C GLU A 190 2.15 71.79 16.84
N GLN A 191 2.98 71.99 17.88
CA GLN A 191 4.41 71.64 17.86
C GLN A 191 4.65 70.18 18.23
N PHE A 192 3.88 69.61 19.17
CA PHE A 192 3.99 68.20 19.55
C PHE A 192 3.73 67.27 18.35
N ALA A 193 2.61 67.46 17.65
CA ALA A 193 2.28 66.74 16.41
C ALA A 193 3.34 66.93 15.31
N ALA A 194 3.94 68.13 15.23
CA ALA A 194 4.99 68.42 14.25
C ALA A 194 6.37 67.81 14.59
N LEU A 195 6.59 67.40 15.85
CA LEU A 195 7.78 66.68 16.29
C LEU A 195 7.60 65.17 16.14
N THR A 196 6.51 64.61 16.66
CA THR A 196 6.21 63.17 16.55
C THR A 196 5.86 62.75 15.13
N GLY A 197 5.33 63.66 14.30
CA GLY A 197 4.88 63.35 12.94
C GLY A 197 3.58 62.55 12.88
N ALA A 198 2.93 62.37 14.04
CA ALA A 198 1.69 61.63 14.24
C ALA A 198 0.49 62.58 14.41
N ASP A 199 -0.71 62.02 14.30
CA ASP A 199 -1.95 62.75 14.52
C ASP A 199 -2.29 62.78 16.03
N VAL A 200 -2.79 63.91 16.55
CA VAL A 200 -2.85 64.20 18.00
C VAL A 200 -4.19 64.81 18.43
N ALA A 201 -4.75 64.34 19.55
CA ALA A 201 -5.93 64.90 20.22
C ALA A 201 -5.63 65.33 21.67
N ALA A 202 -6.23 66.44 22.11
CA ALA A 202 -6.16 66.95 23.48
C ALA A 202 -7.45 67.71 23.87
N SER A 203 -7.68 67.85 25.18
CA SER A 203 -8.80 68.59 25.79
C SER A 203 -8.72 70.12 25.58
N THR A 204 -9.86 70.79 25.72
CA THR A 204 -9.98 72.26 25.77
C THR A 204 -10.70 72.79 27.02
N ASP A 205 -11.13 71.90 27.91
CA ASP A 205 -11.63 72.17 29.26
C ASP A 205 -11.27 71.02 30.23
N LEU A 206 -11.99 70.88 31.35
CA LEU A 206 -11.64 69.94 32.42
C LEU A 206 -11.82 68.46 31.98
N THR A 207 -10.78 67.65 32.12
CA THR A 207 -10.90 66.18 31.99
C THR A 207 -11.28 65.55 33.34
N GLY A 208 -12.33 64.74 33.38
CA GLY A 208 -12.76 64.00 34.57
C GLY A 208 -14.27 63.92 34.78
N PHE A 209 -14.74 64.34 35.96
CA PHE A 209 -16.09 64.08 36.46
C PHE A 209 -17.13 65.09 35.97
N SER A 210 -18.16 64.59 35.29
CA SER A 210 -19.29 65.38 34.74
C SER A 210 -20.10 66.18 35.76
N HIS A 211 -19.99 65.87 37.05
CA HIS A 211 -20.60 66.66 38.12
C HIS A 211 -19.82 67.93 38.49
N GLU A 212 -18.55 68.02 38.09
CA GLU A 212 -17.69 69.21 38.25
C GLU A 212 -17.54 70.01 36.94
N ASN A 213 -18.32 69.62 35.91
CA ASN A 213 -18.30 70.09 34.53
C ASN A 213 -17.09 69.65 33.69
N GLY A 214 -16.35 68.61 34.10
CA GLY A 214 -15.37 67.97 33.22
C GLY A 214 -15.93 66.74 32.51
N ASP A 215 -15.34 66.33 31.38
CA ASP A 215 -15.66 65.04 30.76
C ASP A 215 -14.40 64.34 30.19
N TRP A 216 -14.50 63.57 29.10
CA TRP A 216 -13.38 62.81 28.53
C TRP A 216 -13.32 62.91 27.00
N GLU A 217 -14.06 63.84 26.39
CA GLU A 217 -13.85 64.24 25.00
C GLU A 217 -12.48 64.95 24.84
N LEU A 218 -12.01 65.08 23.59
CA LEU A 218 -10.74 65.71 23.24
C LEU A 218 -10.96 66.61 22.02
N GLU A 219 -11.47 67.81 22.26
CA GLU A 219 -12.07 68.70 21.25
C GLU A 219 -11.05 69.26 20.26
N PHE A 220 -9.78 69.42 20.69
CA PHE A 220 -8.71 69.94 19.84
C PHE A 220 -7.91 68.80 19.24
N SER A 221 -7.95 68.69 17.92
CA SER A 221 -7.19 67.68 17.16
C SER A 221 -6.34 68.28 16.05
N ARG A 222 -5.21 67.64 15.80
CA ARG A 222 -4.23 67.94 14.75
C ARG A 222 -3.95 66.66 13.99
N GLY A 223 -4.85 66.35 13.06
CA GLY A 223 -4.84 65.10 12.32
C GLY A 223 -6.22 64.67 11.83
N SER A 224 -6.33 63.40 11.47
CA SER A 224 -7.55 62.60 11.61
C SER A 224 -7.37 61.74 12.87
N ILE A 225 -8.43 61.51 13.66
CA ILE A 225 -8.34 60.68 14.86
C ILE A 225 -9.33 59.54 14.69
N GLU A 226 -8.80 58.35 14.41
CA GLU A 226 -9.58 57.14 14.17
C GLU A 226 -9.74 56.29 15.45
N THR A 227 -8.89 56.50 16.44
CA THR A 227 -8.87 55.78 17.72
C THR A 227 -10.01 56.20 18.65
N VAL A 228 -10.60 55.21 19.32
CA VAL A 228 -11.62 55.40 20.37
C VAL A 228 -10.94 55.63 21.71
N LEU A 229 -11.52 56.42 22.60
CA LEU A 229 -10.95 56.67 23.94
C LEU A 229 -10.59 55.37 24.69
N ALA A 230 -9.49 55.41 25.46
CA ALA A 230 -9.06 54.27 26.27
C ALA A 230 -9.97 54.04 27.48
N PRO A 231 -10.33 55.02 28.34
CA PRO A 231 -11.26 54.80 29.46
C PRO A 231 -12.68 54.47 28.98
N SER A 232 -13.41 53.58 29.66
CA SER A 232 -14.76 53.18 29.23
C SER A 232 -15.83 54.20 29.63
N ALA A 233 -16.96 54.21 28.91
CA ALA A 233 -18.13 54.99 29.33
C ALA A 233 -18.60 54.65 30.76
N SER A 234 -18.44 53.41 31.21
CA SER A 234 -18.74 53.01 32.60
C SER A 234 -17.74 53.56 33.62
N PHE A 235 -16.45 53.68 33.26
CA PHE A 235 -15.48 54.38 34.10
C PHE A 235 -15.76 55.90 34.11
N GLN A 236 -15.96 56.51 32.95
CA GLN A 236 -16.29 57.94 32.79
C GLN A 236 -17.56 58.35 33.56
N GLU A 237 -18.57 57.47 33.67
CA GLU A 237 -19.77 57.71 34.49
C GLU A 237 -19.56 57.58 36.01
N ASN A 238 -18.49 56.91 36.48
CA ASN A 238 -18.26 56.60 37.90
C ASN A 238 -17.01 57.27 38.51
N TYR A 239 -16.10 57.79 37.69
CA TYR A 239 -14.93 58.56 38.11
C TYR A 239 -15.37 59.86 38.81
N GLN A 240 -14.84 60.13 40.00
CA GLN A 240 -15.32 61.20 40.90
C GLN A 240 -14.38 62.41 41.02
N HIS A 241 -13.34 62.49 40.19
CA HIS A 241 -12.27 63.48 40.28
C HIS A 241 -12.09 64.25 38.95
N THR A 242 -11.20 65.24 38.94
CA THR A 242 -10.74 65.92 37.72
C THR A 242 -9.21 65.97 37.68
N LEU A 243 -8.63 66.06 36.49
CA LEU A 243 -7.17 66.06 36.26
C LEU A 243 -6.55 67.47 36.41
N ASP A 244 -6.97 68.22 37.43
CA ASP A 244 -6.62 69.65 37.64
C ASP A 244 -6.11 69.96 39.05
N ILE A 245 -4.82 70.29 39.15
CA ILE A 245 -4.17 70.91 40.32
C ILE A 245 -3.49 72.25 39.99
N THR A 246 -3.74 72.78 38.79
CA THR A 246 -2.95 73.80 38.11
C THR A 246 -3.79 75.03 37.78
N THR A 247 -5.09 74.85 37.54
CA THR A 247 -6.02 75.92 37.17
C THR A 247 -6.17 76.93 38.29
N GLY A 248 -5.80 78.17 37.98
CA GLY A 248 -5.83 79.28 38.93
C GLY A 248 -4.67 79.29 39.93
N LEU A 249 -3.66 78.41 39.79
CA LEU A 249 -2.39 78.55 40.50
C LEU A 249 -1.76 79.89 40.13
N MET A 250 -1.49 80.72 41.14
CA MET A 250 -0.97 82.08 40.97
C MET A 250 0.49 82.23 41.37
N GLY A 251 1.01 81.34 42.22
CA GLY A 251 2.38 81.36 42.68
C GLY A 251 2.72 80.00 43.30
N HIS A 252 3.88 79.46 42.94
CA HIS A 252 4.41 78.22 43.49
C HIS A 252 5.91 78.41 43.72
N TRP A 253 6.38 78.19 44.94
CA TRP A 253 7.79 78.29 45.31
C TRP A 253 8.24 76.95 45.92
N ALA A 254 8.76 76.07 45.05
CA ALA A 254 9.27 74.73 45.40
C ALA A 254 10.66 74.73 46.07
N PHE A 255 11.29 75.91 46.15
CA PHE A 255 12.56 76.20 46.83
C PHE A 255 13.84 75.43 46.42
N ASP A 256 13.77 74.27 45.75
CA ASP A 256 14.84 73.36 45.32
C ASP A 256 16.26 73.97 45.27
N ALA A 257 16.40 75.03 44.46
CA ALA A 257 17.67 75.72 44.22
C ALA A 257 17.62 77.23 44.51
N ASN A 258 16.43 77.82 44.58
CA ASN A 258 16.20 79.26 44.76
C ASN A 258 14.70 79.59 44.93
N ALA A 259 14.39 80.80 45.38
CA ALA A 259 13.02 81.30 45.56
C ALA A 259 12.32 81.74 44.25
N ALA A 260 12.51 81.03 43.13
CA ALA A 260 11.76 81.29 41.91
C ALA A 260 10.31 80.84 42.04
N ASP A 261 9.40 81.61 41.45
CA ASP A 261 8.05 81.13 41.14
C ASP A 261 8.08 80.17 39.94
N SER A 262 7.53 78.97 40.11
CA SER A 262 7.38 77.91 39.11
C SER A 262 6.01 77.90 38.42
N SER A 263 5.01 78.66 38.89
CA SER A 263 3.62 78.65 38.35
C SER A 263 3.44 79.28 36.94
N GLY A 264 4.51 79.46 36.17
CA GLY A 264 4.53 80.21 34.91
C GLY A 264 4.37 81.73 35.05
N ASN A 265 3.77 82.23 36.15
CA ASN A 265 3.47 83.65 36.37
C ASN A 265 4.71 84.55 36.57
N SER A 266 5.87 83.95 36.87
CA SER A 266 7.18 84.61 37.07
C SER A 266 7.24 85.56 38.28
N TYR A 267 6.45 85.33 39.33
CA TYR A 267 6.44 86.10 40.58
C TYR A 267 7.60 85.73 41.54
N HIS A 268 8.82 85.62 41.02
CA HIS A 268 9.99 85.14 41.76
C HIS A 268 10.27 85.98 43.03
N GLY A 269 10.51 85.31 44.14
CA GLY A 269 10.85 85.93 45.43
C GLY A 269 12.32 86.31 45.56
N THR A 270 12.62 87.15 46.55
CA THR A 270 14.00 87.51 46.91
C THR A 270 14.30 87.07 48.34
N LEU A 271 15.27 86.19 48.54
CA LEU A 271 15.79 85.81 49.86
C LEU A 271 16.39 87.04 50.58
N THR A 272 16.07 87.24 51.85
CA THR A 272 16.54 88.39 52.64
C THR A 272 17.10 88.05 54.02
N ASN A 273 18.02 88.90 54.50
CA ASN A 273 18.62 88.99 55.84
C ASN A 273 19.35 87.77 56.43
N GLY A 274 19.04 86.55 56.00
CA GLY A 274 19.60 85.28 56.49
C GLY A 274 19.05 84.07 55.74
N ALA A 275 17.82 84.18 55.24
CA ALA A 275 17.08 83.14 54.55
C ALA A 275 17.90 82.47 53.44
N ALA A 276 17.94 81.15 53.47
CA ALA A 276 18.74 80.32 52.58
C ALA A 276 17.91 79.14 52.06
N ILE A 277 18.34 78.58 50.94
CA ILE A 277 17.91 77.23 50.54
C ILE A 277 18.87 76.24 51.21
N ASP A 278 18.31 75.22 51.85
CA ASP A 278 19.07 74.10 52.40
C ASP A 278 18.77 72.85 51.57
N THR A 279 19.73 72.45 50.73
CA THR A 279 19.70 71.26 49.88
C THR A 279 20.39 70.11 50.64
N ASN A 280 19.63 69.34 51.43
CA ASN A 280 20.18 68.37 52.37
C ASN A 280 19.20 67.23 52.57
N ASP A 281 19.43 66.18 51.79
CA ASP A 281 18.57 65.03 51.47
C ASP A 281 17.91 64.42 52.71
N ALA A 282 18.62 64.42 53.85
CA ALA A 282 18.16 63.88 55.12
C ALA A 282 17.06 64.70 55.83
N THR A 283 16.61 65.81 55.24
CA THR A 283 15.60 66.74 55.79
C THR A 283 14.74 67.41 54.71
N ASP A 284 14.93 67.05 53.45
CA ASP A 284 14.09 67.51 52.33
C ASP A 284 12.74 66.77 52.39
N ILE A 285 11.68 67.30 51.75
CA ILE A 285 10.32 66.73 51.80
C ILE A 285 9.72 66.53 50.41
N VAL A 286 9.95 67.49 49.52
CA VAL A 286 9.74 67.38 48.07
C VAL A 286 10.95 68.01 47.40
N GLY A 287 11.43 67.43 46.29
CA GLY A 287 12.52 68.02 45.51
C GLY A 287 13.92 67.97 46.15
N GLU A 288 14.82 68.86 45.70
CA GLU A 288 16.25 68.88 46.09
C GLU A 288 16.58 69.87 47.24
N GLY A 289 15.60 70.58 47.82
CA GLY A 289 15.85 71.45 48.96
C GLY A 289 14.77 72.48 49.30
N LYS A 290 14.80 72.94 50.55
CA LYS A 290 13.74 73.76 51.19
C LYS A 290 14.21 75.14 51.65
N LEU A 291 13.28 76.04 51.96
CA LEU A 291 13.59 77.32 52.61
C LEU A 291 13.91 77.12 54.10
N SER A 292 15.11 77.53 54.53
CA SER A 292 15.56 77.50 55.92
C SER A 292 15.56 78.91 56.54
N LEU A 293 14.97 79.03 57.73
CA LEU A 293 14.78 80.29 58.47
C LEU A 293 15.20 80.15 59.94
N ASP A 294 16.02 81.07 60.46
CA ASP A 294 16.59 81.04 61.82
C ASP A 294 15.74 81.77 62.88
N GLY A 295 14.67 82.44 62.45
CA GLY A 295 13.76 83.20 63.30
C GLY A 295 14.29 84.57 63.71
N ILE A 296 15.13 85.22 62.89
CA ILE A 296 15.77 86.50 63.20
C ILE A 296 15.76 87.46 61.99
N ASN A 297 14.55 87.88 61.61
CA ASN A 297 14.23 88.89 60.58
C ASN A 297 14.49 88.45 59.12
N ASP A 298 14.58 87.16 58.90
CA ASP A 298 14.84 86.50 57.62
C ASP A 298 13.56 85.96 56.98
N TYR A 299 13.43 86.15 55.66
CA TYR A 299 12.21 85.85 54.90
C TYR A 299 12.44 85.93 53.39
N VAL A 300 11.46 85.46 52.60
CA VAL A 300 11.35 85.71 51.16
C VAL A 300 10.49 86.95 50.92
N ASN A 301 11.07 87.99 50.32
CA ASN A 301 10.34 89.18 49.93
C ASN A 301 9.56 88.96 48.63
N LEU A 302 8.26 89.23 48.65
CA LEU A 302 7.33 89.20 47.51
C LEU A 302 6.60 90.54 47.30
N SER A 303 6.98 91.62 48.01
CA SER A 303 6.26 92.91 48.03
C SER A 303 6.04 93.53 46.64
N THR A 304 6.87 93.17 45.66
CA THR A 304 6.74 93.64 44.27
C THR A 304 5.56 93.03 43.50
N HIS A 305 4.98 91.94 44.00
CA HIS A 305 3.89 91.19 43.36
C HIS A 305 2.52 91.38 44.03
N VAL A 306 2.44 92.14 45.14
CA VAL A 306 1.22 92.45 45.92
C VAL A 306 -0.01 92.72 45.04
N SER A 307 0.14 93.52 43.98
CA SER A 307 -0.97 93.92 43.10
C SER A 307 -1.60 92.79 42.28
N SER A 308 -0.96 91.63 42.19
CA SER A 308 -1.53 90.42 41.59
C SER A 308 -2.46 89.69 42.57
N PHE A 309 -2.14 89.72 43.88
CA PHE A 309 -2.81 88.92 44.90
C PHE A 309 -3.86 89.71 45.72
N SER A 310 -3.65 91.02 45.94
CA SER A 310 -4.51 91.85 46.82
C SER A 310 -5.97 91.98 46.36
N GLY A 311 -6.30 91.51 45.15
CA GLY A 311 -7.66 91.50 44.60
C GLY A 311 -8.49 90.24 44.91
N LEU A 312 -7.89 89.20 45.51
CA LEU A 312 -8.52 87.88 45.66
C LEU A 312 -9.67 87.88 46.69
N THR A 313 -10.87 87.50 46.25
CA THR A 313 -12.08 87.31 47.07
C THR A 313 -12.26 85.86 47.56
N GLN A 314 -11.42 84.96 47.05
CA GLN A 314 -11.36 83.52 47.30
C GLN A 314 -9.95 83.06 46.94
N GLY A 315 -9.55 81.88 47.40
CA GLY A 315 -8.26 81.29 47.09
C GLY A 315 -7.87 80.15 48.01
N THR A 316 -6.67 79.63 47.79
CA THR A 316 -5.97 78.71 48.69
C THR A 316 -4.57 79.25 48.97
N ILE A 317 -4.08 79.04 50.19
CA ILE A 317 -2.67 79.10 50.54
C ILE A 317 -2.30 77.70 51.06
N SER A 318 -1.20 77.15 50.58
CA SER A 318 -0.67 75.82 50.93
C SER A 318 0.83 75.92 51.14
N ALA A 319 1.38 75.17 52.10
CA ALA A 319 2.81 75.02 52.31
C ALA A 319 3.11 73.71 53.05
N TRP A 320 4.30 73.16 52.85
CA TRP A 320 4.88 72.22 53.81
C TRP A 320 5.69 73.01 54.85
N ILE A 321 5.64 72.62 56.12
CA ILE A 321 6.41 73.26 57.19
C ILE A 321 7.02 72.25 58.17
N ASN A 322 8.17 72.58 58.75
CA ASN A 322 8.77 71.86 59.87
C ASN A 322 9.25 72.87 60.91
N THR A 323 8.76 72.76 62.15
CA THR A 323 9.17 73.65 63.25
C THR A 323 9.15 72.93 64.60
N THR A 324 9.98 73.43 65.52
CA THR A 324 9.93 73.08 66.95
C THR A 324 9.63 74.32 67.82
N SER A 325 9.16 75.40 67.20
CA SER A 325 8.87 76.67 67.87
C SER A 325 7.50 76.66 68.55
N SER A 326 7.37 77.41 69.64
CA SER A 326 6.12 77.64 70.37
C SER A 326 5.86 79.14 70.64
N ALA A 327 6.45 79.98 69.79
CA ALA A 327 6.11 81.40 69.66
C ALA A 327 5.16 81.59 68.46
N VAL A 328 4.50 82.75 68.38
CA VAL A 328 3.80 83.19 67.16
C VAL A 328 4.81 83.26 66.01
N GLN A 329 4.47 82.67 64.87
CA GLN A 329 5.27 82.63 63.65
C GLN A 329 4.41 82.72 62.39
N HIS A 330 4.90 83.39 61.35
CA HIS A 330 4.16 83.61 60.10
C HIS A 330 4.78 82.79 58.97
N ILE A 331 3.99 81.93 58.34
CA ILE A 331 4.38 81.10 57.19
C ILE A 331 4.24 81.94 55.92
N PHE A 332 3.10 82.60 55.76
CA PHE A 332 2.81 83.53 54.68
C PHE A 332 2.01 84.73 55.21
N SER A 333 2.38 85.94 54.76
CA SER A 333 1.76 87.19 55.18
C SER A 333 1.57 88.17 54.02
N ILE A 334 0.44 88.88 54.01
CA ILE A 334 0.15 89.98 53.07
C ILE A 334 -0.58 91.14 53.77
N TYR A 335 0.02 92.33 53.77
CA TYR A 335 -0.33 93.40 54.73
C TYR A 335 0.11 94.82 54.30
N ASP A 336 -0.30 95.84 55.07
CA ASP A 336 0.07 97.26 54.92
C ASP A 336 1.11 97.67 55.99
N ARG A 337 2.31 98.13 55.61
CA ARG A 337 3.30 98.62 56.60
C ARG A 337 2.89 99.91 57.33
N SER A 338 1.74 100.50 56.97
CA SER A 338 1.21 101.75 57.52
C SER A 338 -0.13 101.61 58.28
N SER A 339 -0.67 100.40 58.42
CA SER A 339 -1.78 100.07 59.32
C SER A 339 -1.83 98.56 59.67
N PRO A 340 -2.37 98.13 60.83
CA PRO A 340 -2.59 96.72 61.14
C PRO A 340 -3.76 96.18 60.29
N ASN A 341 -3.45 95.98 59.02
CA ASN A 341 -4.30 95.48 57.95
C ASN A 341 -3.51 94.32 57.33
N GLU A 342 -3.90 93.09 57.65
CA GLU A 342 -3.11 91.89 57.35
C GLU A 342 -4.01 90.68 57.10
N ALA A 343 -3.49 89.73 56.32
CA ALA A 343 -4.02 88.38 56.16
C ALA A 343 -2.86 87.37 56.20
N ASP A 344 -2.86 86.50 57.20
CA ASP A 344 -1.69 85.70 57.59
C ASP A 344 -2.05 84.23 57.80
N LEU A 345 -1.22 83.33 57.27
CA LEU A 345 -1.17 81.92 57.62
C LEU A 345 0.06 81.71 58.52
N GLY A 346 -0.13 81.13 59.71
CA GLY A 346 0.93 81.06 60.71
C GLY A 346 0.72 79.98 61.77
N VAL A 347 1.57 79.98 62.79
CA VAL A 347 1.54 79.05 63.93
C VAL A 347 1.69 79.86 65.24
N ASP A 348 0.82 79.66 66.23
CA ASP A 348 1.01 80.18 67.61
C ASP A 348 0.86 79.03 68.60
N ASN A 349 1.66 79.02 69.66
CA ASN A 349 1.77 77.92 70.64
C ASN A 349 2.15 76.53 70.04
N GLY A 350 2.24 76.42 68.71
CA GLY A 350 2.38 75.19 67.93
C GLY A 350 1.17 74.87 67.06
N GLU A 351 0.04 75.55 67.26
CA GLU A 351 -1.23 75.35 66.57
C GLU A 351 -1.33 76.24 65.31
N LEU A 352 -1.75 75.67 64.16
CA LEU A 352 -1.94 76.39 62.89
C LEU A 352 -3.04 77.46 63.03
N PHE A 353 -2.82 78.67 62.54
CA PHE A 353 -3.83 79.73 62.48
C PHE A 353 -3.95 80.37 61.09
N PHE A 354 -5.15 80.87 60.79
CA PHE A 354 -5.37 81.86 59.74
C PHE A 354 -6.08 83.10 60.29
N PHE A 355 -5.45 84.25 60.11
CA PHE A 355 -5.84 85.53 60.71
C PHE A 355 -6.08 86.58 59.62
N VAL A 356 -7.12 87.41 59.80
CA VAL A 356 -7.41 88.55 58.91
C VAL A 356 -7.92 89.75 59.71
N GLU A 357 -7.22 90.89 59.68
CA GLU A 357 -7.65 92.16 60.27
C GLU A 357 -7.69 93.32 59.25
N ASN A 358 -8.61 94.25 59.46
CA ASN A 358 -8.64 95.55 58.80
C ASN A 358 -9.08 96.61 59.82
N MET A 359 -8.34 97.72 59.95
CA MET A 359 -8.56 98.85 60.86
C MET A 359 -9.97 99.46 60.88
N GLY A 360 -10.77 99.28 59.83
CA GLY A 360 -12.17 99.70 59.80
C GLY A 360 -13.08 98.84 60.69
N PRO A 361 -13.26 97.55 60.36
CA PRO A 361 -14.06 96.59 61.13
C PRO A 361 -13.36 95.98 62.37
N GLY A 362 -12.03 95.97 62.41
CA GLY A 362 -11.21 95.15 63.31
C GLY A 362 -11.00 93.72 62.78
N ILE A 363 -10.44 92.83 63.60
CA ILE A 363 -10.24 91.40 63.31
C ILE A 363 -11.52 90.77 62.72
N LEU A 364 -11.45 90.40 61.43
CA LEU A 364 -12.54 89.82 60.64
C LEU A 364 -12.67 88.31 60.86
N LEU A 365 -11.51 87.64 60.91
CA LEU A 365 -11.36 86.21 61.10
C LEU A 365 -10.13 85.98 61.96
N ASN A 366 -10.26 85.13 62.97
CA ASN A 366 -9.14 84.41 63.55
C ASN A 366 -9.61 82.99 63.84
N VAL A 367 -9.02 82.03 63.13
CA VAL A 367 -9.32 80.60 63.23
C VAL A 367 -8.01 79.85 63.50
N GLU A 368 -8.05 78.98 64.50
CA GLU A 368 -6.91 78.27 65.07
C GLU A 368 -7.23 76.75 65.08
N ALA A 369 -6.23 75.90 64.86
CA ALA A 369 -6.34 74.46 65.07
C ALA A 369 -6.32 74.11 66.58
N ASP A 370 -7.02 73.05 67.00
CA ASP A 370 -6.98 72.59 68.40
C ASP A 370 -5.85 71.55 68.69
N THR A 371 -4.87 71.42 67.78
CA THR A 371 -3.75 70.44 67.85
C THR A 371 -2.43 71.09 67.42
N PRO A 372 -1.35 71.00 68.22
CA PRO A 372 -0.02 71.46 67.82
C PRO A 372 0.67 70.58 66.78
N ILE A 373 1.40 71.22 65.86
CA ILE A 373 2.18 70.67 64.73
C ILE A 373 3.66 71.11 64.81
N ASN A 374 4.20 71.18 66.02
CA ASN A 374 5.54 71.71 66.32
C ASN A 374 6.47 70.70 67.02
N ASP A 375 6.37 69.42 66.63
CA ASP A 375 7.19 68.34 67.19
C ASP A 375 8.53 68.11 66.44
N GLY A 376 8.69 68.73 65.26
CA GLY A 376 9.85 68.60 64.38
C GLY A 376 9.68 67.61 63.22
N ALA A 377 8.47 67.10 62.99
CA ALA A 377 8.08 66.49 61.72
C ALA A 377 7.82 67.56 60.64
N TRP A 378 7.71 67.11 59.39
CA TRP A 378 7.11 67.90 58.32
C TRP A 378 5.58 67.74 58.39
N HIS A 379 4.86 68.85 58.20
CA HIS A 379 3.40 68.88 58.12
C HIS A 379 2.98 69.67 56.88
N HIS A 380 1.98 69.17 56.17
CA HIS A 380 1.31 69.95 55.12
C HIS A 380 0.25 70.84 55.77
N VAL A 381 0.26 72.13 55.46
CA VAL A 381 -0.70 73.08 56.02
C VAL A 381 -1.33 73.93 54.95
N ALA A 382 -2.65 74.04 54.98
CA ALA A 382 -3.38 74.86 54.02
C ALA A 382 -4.59 75.56 54.63
N VAL A 383 -4.97 76.66 53.98
CA VAL A 383 -6.26 77.33 54.15
C VAL A 383 -6.93 77.50 52.81
N THR A 384 -8.21 77.14 52.70
CA THR A 384 -9.04 77.41 51.52
C THR A 384 -10.20 78.33 51.89
N VAL A 385 -10.45 79.37 51.08
CA VAL A 385 -11.48 80.40 51.33
C VAL A 385 -12.30 80.62 50.07
N ASP A 386 -13.62 80.54 50.17
CA ASP A 386 -14.54 80.58 49.03
C ASP A 386 -15.80 81.44 49.33
N GLY A 387 -16.84 81.36 48.49
CA GLY A 387 -18.12 81.99 48.75
C GLY A 387 -18.94 81.39 49.92
N SER A 388 -18.58 80.20 50.41
CA SER A 388 -19.24 79.50 51.51
C SER A 388 -18.60 79.78 52.89
N GLY A 389 -17.27 79.92 52.96
CA GLY A 389 -16.54 80.13 54.21
C GLY A 389 -15.02 80.06 54.09
N ASN A 390 -14.38 79.57 55.16
CA ASN A 390 -12.95 79.27 55.24
C ASN A 390 -12.78 77.88 55.86
N ASN A 391 -11.71 77.17 55.50
CA ASN A 391 -11.38 75.84 55.97
C ASN A 391 -9.86 75.76 56.22
N LEU A 392 -9.44 75.26 57.39
CA LEU A 392 -8.05 74.89 57.66
C LEU A 392 -7.84 73.39 57.39
N TYR A 393 -6.63 73.05 56.97
CA TYR A 393 -6.18 71.69 56.72
C TYR A 393 -4.80 71.49 57.34
N VAL A 394 -4.59 70.29 57.89
CA VAL A 394 -3.30 69.78 58.37
C VAL A 394 -3.17 68.37 57.84
N ASP A 395 -2.04 68.07 57.20
CA ASP A 395 -1.68 66.77 56.63
C ASP A 395 -2.80 66.24 55.71
N GLY A 396 -3.23 67.09 54.76
CA GLY A 396 -4.33 66.84 53.83
C GLY A 396 -5.74 66.87 54.45
N VAL A 397 -5.87 66.69 55.77
CA VAL A 397 -7.15 66.51 56.45
C VAL A 397 -7.81 67.85 56.81
N GLN A 398 -9.04 68.05 56.33
CA GLN A 398 -9.87 69.20 56.67
C GLN A 398 -10.23 69.21 58.16
N LEU A 399 -9.81 70.26 58.88
CA LEU A 399 -10.09 70.42 60.30
C LEU A 399 -11.57 70.79 60.52
N THR A 400 -12.27 69.98 61.34
CA THR A 400 -13.71 70.15 61.58
C THR A 400 -14.12 69.90 63.04
N GLY A 401 -15.23 70.52 63.45
CA GLY A 401 -15.96 70.18 64.68
C GLY A 401 -15.31 70.62 65.99
N ALA A 402 -14.27 69.89 66.42
CA ALA A 402 -13.54 70.11 67.68
C ALA A 402 -12.02 69.87 67.51
N ALA A 403 -11.54 70.14 66.29
CA ALA A 403 -10.13 70.26 65.91
C ALA A 403 -9.83 71.68 65.35
N ILE A 404 -10.79 72.61 65.47
CA ILE A 404 -10.76 73.95 64.89
C ILE A 404 -11.60 74.92 65.75
N THR A 405 -10.96 75.97 66.25
CA THR A 405 -11.54 77.01 67.11
C THR A 405 -11.59 78.34 66.37
N TYR A 406 -12.75 79.01 66.41
CA TYR A 406 -12.93 80.35 65.86
C TYR A 406 -12.95 81.37 66.99
N LEU A 407 -11.85 82.10 67.19
CA LEU A 407 -11.80 83.22 68.14
C LEU A 407 -12.57 84.43 67.60
N ASN A 408 -12.40 84.72 66.31
CA ASN A 408 -13.15 85.73 65.55
C ASN A 408 -13.72 85.13 64.26
N GLY A 409 -14.92 85.52 63.87
CA GLY A 409 -15.58 84.99 62.67
C GLY A 409 -16.32 83.68 62.91
N SER A 410 -16.32 82.80 61.91
CA SER A 410 -17.02 81.51 61.87
C SER A 410 -16.60 80.70 60.63
N SER A 411 -17.00 79.42 60.54
CA SER A 411 -16.82 78.60 59.34
C SER A 411 -17.63 79.05 58.11
N SER A 412 -18.40 80.14 58.22
CA SER A 412 -19.05 80.81 57.08
C SER A 412 -18.57 82.25 56.89
N THR A 413 -17.32 82.53 57.29
CA THR A 413 -16.66 83.83 57.15
C THR A 413 -15.63 83.75 56.02
N SER A 414 -15.92 84.38 54.88
CA SER A 414 -15.06 84.37 53.69
C SER A 414 -14.13 85.59 53.64
N ALA A 415 -13.37 85.81 54.71
CA ALA A 415 -12.35 86.87 54.76
C ALA A 415 -11.05 86.36 54.11
N PHE A 416 -10.54 87.11 53.13
CA PHE A 416 -9.31 86.83 52.40
C PHE A 416 -8.65 88.14 51.94
N PHE A 417 -7.61 88.10 51.09
CA PHE A 417 -6.76 89.26 50.76
C PHE A 417 -7.53 90.54 50.36
N SER A 418 -8.60 90.44 49.55
CA SER A 418 -9.44 91.60 49.18
C SER A 418 -10.26 92.23 50.32
N SER A 419 -10.26 91.64 51.51
CA SER A 419 -10.83 92.22 52.74
C SER A 419 -9.88 93.18 53.46
N VAL A 420 -8.60 93.19 53.06
CA VAL A 420 -7.52 93.97 53.65
C VAL A 420 -7.28 95.23 52.81
N ASP A 421 -7.49 96.41 53.40
CA ASP A 421 -7.28 97.68 52.70
C ASP A 421 -5.78 98.07 52.66
N PHE A 422 -5.35 98.76 51.59
CA PHE A 422 -4.04 99.42 51.45
C PHE A 422 -2.76 98.56 51.53
N ILE A 423 -2.86 97.23 51.38
CA ILE A 423 -1.73 96.29 51.29
C ILE A 423 -0.56 96.87 50.45
N ASP A 424 0.65 96.83 51.01
CA ASP A 424 1.88 97.30 50.35
C ASP A 424 3.09 96.37 50.54
N ASP A 425 2.93 95.24 51.24
CA ASP A 425 3.94 94.19 51.43
C ASP A 425 3.33 92.77 51.40
N MET A 426 4.17 91.78 51.10
CA MET A 426 3.84 90.35 50.94
C MET A 426 5.12 89.53 51.13
N GLN A 427 5.09 88.51 51.99
CA GLN A 427 6.28 87.78 52.44
C GLN A 427 5.98 86.30 52.75
N ILE A 428 6.99 85.43 52.57
CA ILE A 428 7.02 84.06 53.11
C ILE A 428 8.01 84.04 54.27
N GLY A 429 7.58 83.57 55.44
CA GLY A 429 8.40 83.41 56.63
C GLY A 429 8.40 84.57 57.65
N SER A 430 7.78 85.73 57.37
CA SER A 430 7.68 86.83 58.34
C SER A 430 6.66 87.93 58.00
N ILE A 431 6.50 88.92 58.90
CA ILE A 431 5.70 90.14 58.73
C ILE A 431 6.44 91.39 59.28
N ASP A 432 6.32 92.56 58.63
CA ASP A 432 6.86 93.88 59.05
C ASP A 432 5.75 94.75 59.68
N ASP A 433 5.27 94.34 60.86
CA ASP A 433 4.16 94.98 61.61
C ASP A 433 4.35 96.50 61.74
N PHE A 434 3.53 97.29 61.04
CA PHE A 434 3.28 98.72 61.28
C PHE A 434 4.54 99.61 61.45
N GLY A 435 5.67 99.22 60.84
CA GLY A 435 6.95 99.91 60.98
C GLY A 435 7.68 99.71 62.32
N ALA A 436 7.33 98.65 63.06
CA ALA A 436 8.14 98.11 64.15
C ALA A 436 9.43 97.41 63.65
N GLY A 437 9.45 97.00 62.37
CA GLY A 437 10.41 96.06 61.81
C GLY A 437 9.81 94.66 61.75
N ILE A 438 10.59 93.70 61.23
CA ILE A 438 10.14 92.29 61.20
C ILE A 438 9.82 91.80 62.61
N VAL A 439 8.63 91.22 62.77
CA VAL A 439 8.17 90.53 63.98
C VAL A 439 7.77 89.10 63.63
N ASN A 440 7.72 88.24 64.65
CA ASN A 440 7.25 86.85 64.56
C ASN A 440 7.76 86.05 63.32
N PRO A 441 9.07 86.13 62.95
CA PRO A 441 9.59 85.33 61.85
C PRO A 441 9.54 83.83 62.19
N PHE A 442 9.36 83.02 61.15
CA PHE A 442 9.37 81.57 61.23
C PHE A 442 10.75 81.03 61.63
N ASN A 443 10.79 79.93 62.38
CA ASN A 443 12.03 79.30 62.83
C ASN A 443 11.91 77.80 62.59
N GLY A 444 12.67 77.30 61.62
CA GLY A 444 12.50 75.97 61.06
C GLY A 444 12.63 75.99 59.55
N LEU A 445 11.86 75.13 58.89
CA LEU A 445 11.86 74.93 57.46
C LEU A 445 10.47 75.20 56.89
N ILE A 446 10.41 75.74 55.68
CA ILE A 446 9.19 75.91 54.87
C ILE A 446 9.50 75.35 53.49
N ASP A 447 8.54 74.66 52.88
CA ASP A 447 8.67 74.17 51.52
C ASP A 447 7.39 74.31 50.71
N GLU A 448 7.50 74.14 49.39
CA GLU A 448 6.37 73.85 48.50
C GLU A 448 5.19 74.83 48.56
N VAL A 449 5.50 76.12 48.78
CA VAL A 449 4.50 77.16 49.05
C VAL A 449 3.70 77.46 47.78
N ARG A 450 2.39 77.28 47.84
CA ARG A 450 1.44 77.52 46.73
C ARG A 450 0.36 78.51 47.11
N ILE A 451 -0.03 79.36 46.16
CA ILE A 451 -1.18 80.27 46.26
C ILE A 451 -2.07 80.12 45.03
N TYR A 452 -3.37 79.92 45.24
CA TYR A 452 -4.38 79.77 44.19
C TYR A 452 -5.43 80.88 44.24
N SER A 453 -5.99 81.21 43.08
CA SER A 453 -7.16 82.09 42.88
C SER A 453 -8.51 81.37 42.96
N ARG A 454 -8.50 80.03 43.06
CA ARG A 454 -9.64 79.21 43.46
C ARG A 454 -9.41 78.64 44.86
N ALA A 455 -10.49 78.34 45.58
CA ALA A 455 -10.40 77.40 46.68
C ALA A 455 -10.21 75.99 46.08
N LEU A 456 -9.18 75.29 46.54
CA LEU A 456 -9.00 73.87 46.29
C LEU A 456 -10.05 73.05 47.06
N THR A 457 -10.43 71.89 46.53
CA THR A 457 -11.30 70.94 47.23
C THR A 457 -10.52 70.17 48.30
N SER A 458 -11.22 69.47 49.19
CA SER A 458 -10.58 68.59 50.18
C SER A 458 -9.85 67.40 49.56
N THR A 459 -10.08 67.10 48.27
CA THR A 459 -9.31 66.09 47.51
C THR A 459 -8.01 66.69 47.02
N ASP A 460 -8.03 67.84 46.33
CA ASP A 460 -6.82 68.50 45.83
C ASP A 460 -5.87 68.91 46.97
N ILE A 461 -6.39 69.18 48.17
CA ILE A 461 -5.56 69.41 49.36
C ILE A 461 -4.95 68.11 49.92
N ALA A 462 -5.63 66.96 49.81
CA ALA A 462 -5.05 65.67 50.18
C ALA A 462 -3.98 65.24 49.17
N GLU A 463 -4.20 65.48 47.86
CA GLU A 463 -3.22 65.23 46.81
C GLU A 463 -1.94 66.07 46.99
N LEU A 464 -2.05 67.34 47.37
CA LEU A 464 -0.90 68.20 47.71
C LEU A 464 -0.19 67.85 49.03
N ALA A 465 -0.77 66.96 49.84
CA ALA A 465 -0.27 66.58 51.16
C ALA A 465 0.29 65.15 51.22
N ASN A 466 0.09 64.35 50.17
CA ASN A 466 0.53 62.95 50.10
C ASN A 466 1.90 62.87 49.44
N LEU A 467 2.81 62.07 49.98
CA LEU A 467 4.13 61.83 49.39
C LEU A 467 4.27 60.36 48.98
N PRO A 468 4.87 60.05 47.82
CA PRO A 468 4.93 58.67 47.35
C PRO A 468 5.84 57.81 48.24
N PRO A 469 5.41 56.60 48.67
CA PRO A 469 6.26 55.67 49.41
C PRO A 469 7.54 55.31 48.66
N THR A 470 8.56 54.86 49.40
CA THR A 470 9.82 54.35 48.84
C THR A 470 10.08 52.92 49.32
N VAL A 471 10.30 52.00 48.38
CA VAL A 471 10.82 50.66 48.64
C VAL A 471 12.35 50.72 48.70
N ASP A 472 12.92 50.65 49.92
CA ASP A 472 14.38 50.64 50.13
C ASP A 472 15.00 49.28 49.78
N SER A 473 14.28 48.19 50.09
CA SER A 473 14.74 46.83 49.87
C SER A 473 13.60 45.82 49.79
N ALA A 474 13.74 44.82 48.94
CA ALA A 474 12.86 43.65 48.89
C ALA A 474 13.71 42.39 48.65
N GLY A 475 13.38 41.27 49.28
CA GLY A 475 14.11 40.02 49.04
C GLY A 475 13.65 38.84 49.89
N ILE A 476 13.87 37.65 49.36
CA ILE A 476 13.56 36.35 50.01
C ILE A 476 14.75 35.40 49.86
N SER A 477 14.68 34.23 50.49
CA SER A 477 15.64 33.14 50.23
C SER A 477 14.94 31.79 50.36
N LEU A 478 15.23 30.91 49.41
CA LEU A 478 14.54 29.64 49.23
C LEU A 478 15.42 28.61 48.51
N SER A 479 14.94 27.38 48.48
CA SER A 479 15.41 26.33 47.58
C SER A 479 14.32 25.97 46.57
N GLU A 480 14.69 25.27 45.53
CA GLU A 480 13.80 24.77 44.48
C GLU A 480 12.57 24.01 45.01
N GLY A 481 11.42 24.27 44.39
CA GLY A 481 10.10 23.74 44.76
C GLY A 481 9.58 24.23 46.13
N GLN A 482 10.24 25.20 46.78
CA GLN A 482 9.87 25.65 48.12
C GLN A 482 8.78 26.72 48.13
N THR A 483 7.70 26.46 48.88
CA THR A 483 6.80 27.53 49.34
C THR A 483 7.40 28.28 50.54
N VAL A 484 7.57 29.60 50.42
CA VAL A 484 8.00 30.51 51.50
C VAL A 484 6.84 31.41 51.93
N THR A 485 6.60 31.55 53.23
CA THR A 485 5.65 32.53 53.78
C THR A 485 6.38 33.85 54.07
N LEU A 486 5.87 34.96 53.53
CA LEU A 486 6.47 36.30 53.67
C LEU A 486 5.94 37.06 54.89
N SER A 487 6.69 38.09 55.26
CA SER A 487 6.49 38.97 56.41
C SER A 487 6.89 40.41 56.09
N ALA A 488 6.63 41.33 57.02
CA ALA A 488 7.10 42.73 56.94
C ALA A 488 8.62 42.90 57.23
N ALA A 489 9.41 41.82 57.19
CA ALA A 489 10.87 41.86 57.26
C ALA A 489 11.54 41.49 55.93
N ASP A 490 10.77 40.99 54.96
CA ASP A 490 11.21 40.66 53.59
C ASP A 490 11.12 41.89 52.66
N PHE A 491 10.64 43.01 53.20
CA PHE A 491 10.48 44.32 52.57
C PHE A 491 10.93 45.42 53.56
N SER A 492 11.54 46.50 53.05
CA SER A 492 11.73 47.77 53.76
C SER A 492 11.05 48.85 52.95
N ILE A 493 10.09 49.53 53.58
CA ILE A 493 9.36 50.67 53.02
C ILE A 493 9.64 51.86 53.93
N THR A 494 10.00 52.99 53.32
CA THR A 494 10.10 54.30 53.98
C THR A 494 9.05 55.22 53.36
N ASP A 495 8.26 55.86 54.21
CA ASP A 495 7.15 56.74 53.86
C ASP A 495 7.06 57.83 54.94
N PRO A 496 6.89 59.13 54.61
CA PRO A 496 6.81 60.19 55.61
C PRO A 496 5.45 60.30 56.32
N ASP A 497 4.35 59.97 55.63
CA ASP A 497 2.97 60.28 56.03
C ASP A 497 2.10 59.05 56.30
N ASP A 498 2.34 57.91 55.64
CA ASP A 498 1.57 56.67 55.83
C ASP A 498 2.41 55.47 56.34
N THR A 499 1.71 54.39 56.71
CA THR A 499 2.26 53.16 57.29
C THR A 499 1.53 51.89 56.83
N SER A 500 0.52 51.98 55.95
CA SER A 500 -0.41 50.88 55.64
C SER A 500 -0.55 50.55 54.15
N PHE A 501 0.52 50.07 53.53
CA PHE A 501 0.60 49.91 52.08
C PHE A 501 -0.15 48.71 51.46
N THR A 502 -0.56 48.88 50.20
CA THR A 502 -0.93 47.83 49.24
C THR A 502 0.26 47.54 48.33
N TYR A 503 0.82 46.34 48.41
CA TYR A 503 1.97 45.88 47.64
C TYR A 503 1.50 45.34 46.30
N THR A 504 2.12 45.79 45.22
CA THR A 504 1.86 45.35 43.84
C THR A 504 3.08 44.63 43.28
N LEU A 505 2.87 43.38 42.87
CA LEU A 505 3.88 42.48 42.33
C LEU A 505 3.89 42.55 40.80
N SER A 506 5.08 42.59 40.21
CA SER A 506 5.24 42.49 38.75
C SER A 506 6.64 41.99 38.37
N GLY A 507 6.80 41.51 37.12
CA GLY A 507 8.02 40.82 36.70
C GLY A 507 8.27 39.53 37.50
N VAL A 508 7.19 38.83 37.88
CA VAL A 508 7.27 37.54 38.58
C VAL A 508 7.56 36.45 37.56
N THR A 509 8.66 35.71 37.76
CA THR A 509 9.07 34.55 36.97
C THR A 509 9.29 33.36 37.89
N ASP A 510 9.29 32.15 37.31
CA ASP A 510 9.77 30.90 37.93
C ASP A 510 9.09 30.60 39.30
N GLY A 511 7.78 30.90 39.34
CA GLY A 511 6.94 30.81 40.53
C GLY A 511 5.79 31.82 40.55
N TYR A 512 5.05 31.86 41.67
CA TYR A 512 3.91 32.77 41.87
C TYR A 512 3.66 33.10 43.35
N PHE A 513 2.99 34.23 43.59
CA PHE A 513 2.51 34.59 44.93
C PHE A 513 1.08 34.10 45.16
N GLN A 514 0.75 33.71 46.40
CA GLN A 514 -0.60 33.30 46.80
C GLN A 514 -0.94 33.76 48.23
N LEU A 515 -2.22 33.68 48.59
CA LEU A 515 -2.65 33.71 49.99
C LEU A 515 -2.81 32.28 50.51
N SER A 516 -2.28 31.97 51.69
CA SER A 516 -2.38 30.65 52.33
C SER A 516 -3.83 30.21 52.65
N GLY A 517 -4.78 31.14 52.63
CA GLY A 517 -6.22 30.87 52.72
C GLY A 517 -6.87 30.39 51.40
N ASN A 518 -6.18 30.53 50.26
CA ASN A 518 -6.64 30.07 48.94
C ASN A 518 -5.44 29.64 48.05
N PRO A 519 -4.77 28.52 48.36
CA PRO A 519 -3.59 28.06 47.61
C PRO A 519 -3.88 27.73 46.14
N GLY A 520 -2.85 27.84 45.29
CA GLY A 520 -2.95 27.57 43.85
C GLY A 520 -3.72 28.64 43.06
N THR A 521 -4.01 29.79 43.67
CA THR A 521 -4.55 30.98 42.99
C THR A 521 -3.52 32.10 43.06
N PRO A 522 -2.88 32.46 41.95
CA PRO A 522 -1.94 33.58 41.90
C PRO A 522 -2.58 34.91 42.35
N ILE A 523 -1.81 35.72 43.07
CA ILE A 523 -2.14 37.11 43.40
C ILE A 523 -1.07 38.05 42.85
N SER A 524 -1.50 39.17 42.30
CA SER A 524 -0.63 40.30 41.93
C SER A 524 -0.55 41.37 43.01
N THR A 525 -1.43 41.34 44.03
CA THR A 525 -1.45 42.34 45.11
C THR A 525 -1.72 41.72 46.48
N PHE A 526 -1.24 42.38 47.53
CA PHE A 526 -1.55 42.09 48.94
C PHE A 526 -1.31 43.35 49.81
N THR A 527 -1.68 43.34 51.09
CA THR A 527 -1.55 44.50 51.99
C THR A 527 -0.57 44.28 53.14
N SER A 528 -0.11 45.35 53.80
CA SER A 528 0.59 45.29 55.10
C SER A 528 -0.16 44.44 56.14
N ALA A 529 -1.50 44.40 56.09
CA ALA A 529 -2.31 43.52 56.95
C ALA A 529 -2.18 42.03 56.59
N ASN A 530 -1.97 41.68 55.31
CA ASN A 530 -1.72 40.29 54.88
C ASN A 530 -0.32 39.81 55.31
N LEU A 531 0.71 40.66 55.20
CA LEU A 531 2.05 40.36 55.74
C LEU A 531 2.02 40.20 57.26
N THR A 532 1.34 41.12 57.97
CA THR A 532 1.20 41.08 59.43
C THR A 532 0.44 39.83 59.92
N ALA A 533 -0.50 39.32 59.11
CA ALA A 533 -1.20 38.07 59.38
C ALA A 533 -0.40 36.80 59.00
N GLY A 534 0.75 36.93 58.32
CA GLY A 534 1.57 35.81 57.85
C GLY A 534 0.85 34.92 56.83
N VAL A 535 0.00 35.52 55.97
CA VAL A 535 -0.81 34.78 54.98
C VAL A 535 -0.30 34.88 53.55
N VAL A 536 0.62 35.80 53.24
CA VAL A 536 1.25 35.91 51.92
C VAL A 536 2.31 34.82 51.77
N GLN A 537 2.35 34.15 50.63
CA GLN A 537 3.37 33.15 50.31
C GLN A 537 3.87 33.34 48.88
N PHE A 538 5.16 33.08 48.66
CA PHE A 538 5.72 32.77 47.34
C PHE A 538 5.78 31.25 47.19
N VAL A 539 5.45 30.77 46.00
CA VAL A 539 5.53 29.37 45.58
C VAL A 539 6.43 29.33 44.36
N ASP A 540 7.65 28.89 44.57
CA ASP A 540 8.56 28.41 43.54
C ASP A 540 7.85 27.33 42.69
N ASP A 541 7.96 27.38 41.37
CA ASP A 541 7.33 26.36 40.51
C ASP A 541 8.17 25.08 40.36
N GLY A 542 9.45 25.12 40.74
CA GLY A 542 10.35 23.98 40.80
C GLY A 542 11.08 23.72 39.49
N ASP A 543 11.64 24.76 38.87
CA ASP A 543 12.73 24.63 37.90
C ASP A 543 14.03 25.30 38.42
N GLU A 544 15.16 25.06 37.75
CA GLU A 544 16.46 25.55 38.21
C GLU A 544 16.73 27.04 37.99
N VAL A 545 15.81 27.78 37.36
CA VAL A 545 15.93 29.23 37.18
C VAL A 545 15.64 29.92 38.50
N ALA A 546 16.57 30.76 38.96
CA ALA A 546 16.40 31.49 40.22
C ALA A 546 15.28 32.54 40.09
N PRO A 547 14.14 32.41 40.81
CA PRO A 547 12.95 33.19 40.51
C PRO A 547 13.16 34.70 40.64
N GLY A 548 12.71 35.42 39.61
CA GLY A 548 12.60 36.86 39.61
C GLY A 548 11.26 37.32 40.19
N PHE A 549 11.29 38.40 40.97
CA PHE A 549 10.10 39.25 41.13
C PHE A 549 10.50 40.68 41.47
N SER A 550 9.50 41.56 41.51
CA SER A 550 9.66 42.96 41.89
C SER A 550 8.39 43.49 42.52
N VAL A 551 8.52 44.60 43.24
CA VAL A 551 7.45 45.19 44.04
C VAL A 551 7.42 46.72 43.88
N SER A 552 6.23 47.27 43.73
CA SER A 552 5.89 48.63 44.17
C SER A 552 4.91 48.53 45.33
N VAL A 553 4.69 49.62 46.06
CA VAL A 553 3.66 49.71 47.10
C VAL A 553 2.90 51.02 46.93
N ASN A 554 1.61 51.00 47.26
CA ASN A 554 0.71 52.14 47.23
C ASN A 554 0.21 52.44 48.65
N ASP A 555 0.26 53.69 49.08
CA ASP A 555 -0.21 54.17 50.40
C ASP A 555 -1.76 54.17 50.51
N GLY A 556 -2.43 54.49 49.41
CA GLY A 556 -3.87 54.71 49.27
C GLY A 556 -4.22 55.80 48.24
N VAL A 557 -3.21 56.55 47.77
CA VAL A 557 -3.24 57.66 46.80
C VAL A 557 -2.12 57.50 45.76
N SER A 558 -0.86 57.30 46.18
CA SER A 558 0.35 57.30 45.34
C SER A 558 1.06 55.94 45.30
N ASP A 559 1.62 55.57 44.13
CA ASP A 559 2.51 54.41 43.96
C ASP A 559 3.98 54.76 44.27
N SER A 560 4.73 53.79 44.80
CA SER A 560 6.16 53.91 45.06
C SER A 560 7.04 53.74 43.82
N ASN A 561 8.33 54.05 43.98
CA ASN A 561 9.37 53.49 43.12
C ASN A 561 9.25 51.95 43.01
N THR A 562 9.58 51.40 41.85
CA THR A 562 9.49 49.94 41.61
C THR A 562 10.85 49.28 41.82
N LEU A 563 10.97 48.40 42.82
CA LEU A 563 12.24 47.72 43.16
C LEU A 563 12.25 46.25 42.73
N VAL A 564 13.41 45.81 42.18
CA VAL A 564 13.69 44.39 41.91
C VAL A 564 14.10 43.67 43.18
N ALA A 565 13.44 42.56 43.49
CA ALA A 565 13.71 41.81 44.71
C ALA A 565 15.01 41.00 44.60
N THR A 566 15.79 40.94 45.68
CA THR A 566 16.96 40.07 45.77
C THR A 566 16.54 38.67 46.22
N VAL A 567 16.66 37.68 45.34
CA VAL A 567 16.29 36.29 45.64
C VAL A 567 17.54 35.44 45.89
N GLY A 568 17.64 34.90 47.11
CA GLY A 568 18.69 33.94 47.48
C GLY A 568 18.26 32.52 47.15
N TYR A 569 18.56 32.05 45.95
CA TYR A 569 18.16 30.73 45.46
C TYR A 569 19.15 29.61 45.79
N THR A 570 18.70 28.35 45.75
CA THR A 570 19.53 27.15 45.92
C THR A 570 18.86 25.97 45.19
N PRO A 571 19.40 25.55 44.03
CA PRO A 571 18.94 24.35 43.32
C PRO A 571 19.03 23.09 44.17
N VAL A 572 18.16 22.14 43.86
CA VAL A 572 18.16 20.74 44.31
C VAL A 572 18.71 19.89 43.17
N ASN A 573 19.13 18.65 43.44
CA ASN A 573 19.53 17.74 42.35
C ASN A 573 18.25 17.16 41.75
N ASP A 574 18.00 17.41 40.47
CA ASP A 574 16.83 16.86 39.79
C ASP A 574 17.12 15.43 39.30
N ALA A 575 16.32 14.87 38.39
CA ALA A 575 16.54 13.52 37.85
C ALA A 575 16.45 13.48 36.32
N PRO A 576 17.30 12.68 35.63
CA PRO A 576 17.43 12.74 34.18
C PRO A 576 16.13 12.58 33.41
N GLY A 577 15.75 13.67 32.74
CA GLY A 577 14.58 13.75 31.88
C GLY A 577 14.79 13.00 30.57
N VAL A 578 13.85 12.13 30.26
CA VAL A 578 13.77 11.43 28.97
C VAL A 578 12.37 11.59 28.41
N THR A 579 12.28 12.04 27.17
CA THR A 579 11.02 12.23 26.44
C THR A 579 11.14 11.65 25.03
N GLY A 580 10.01 11.27 24.41
CA GLY A 580 10.01 10.63 23.08
C GLY A 580 10.45 9.16 23.08
N LEU A 581 10.06 8.40 24.12
CA LEU A 581 10.18 6.93 24.19
C LEU A 581 9.00 6.27 24.90
N ASP A 582 8.45 6.88 25.96
CA ASP A 582 7.29 6.31 26.66
C ASP A 582 6.06 6.23 25.74
N GLY A 583 5.59 5.00 25.49
CA GLY A 583 4.52 4.72 24.54
C GLY A 583 4.96 4.34 23.12
N ASP A 584 6.25 4.32 22.81
CA ASP A 584 6.75 3.88 21.49
C ASP A 584 6.33 2.43 21.18
N VAL A 585 6.05 2.16 19.90
CA VAL A 585 5.61 0.85 19.43
C VAL A 585 6.54 0.34 18.34
N CYS A 586 7.68 -0.21 18.74
CA CYS A 586 8.58 -0.93 17.84
C CYS A 586 7.87 -2.21 17.38
N ASN A 587 7.87 -2.48 16.07
CA ASN A 587 7.34 -3.71 15.50
C ASN A 587 8.47 -4.45 14.79
N TYR A 588 8.69 -5.71 15.17
CA TYR A 588 9.61 -6.62 14.51
C TYR A 588 8.79 -7.73 13.85
N THR A 589 8.98 -7.87 12.54
CA THR A 589 8.42 -8.96 11.74
C THR A 589 9.48 -10.04 11.59
N GLU A 590 9.06 -11.30 11.49
CA GLU A 590 9.90 -12.37 10.94
C GLU A 590 10.64 -11.94 9.66
N GLY A 591 11.90 -12.37 9.53
CA GLY A 591 12.81 -11.94 8.48
C GLY A 591 13.35 -10.50 8.60
N ASP A 592 12.86 -9.66 9.52
CA ASP A 592 13.43 -8.32 9.73
C ASP A 592 14.88 -8.43 10.25
N GLY A 593 15.70 -7.48 9.77
CA GLY A 593 17.07 -7.31 10.26
C GLY A 593 17.12 -6.66 11.64
N VAL A 594 18.27 -6.10 11.98
CA VAL A 594 18.43 -5.29 13.20
C VAL A 594 17.55 -4.04 13.10
N VAL A 595 16.56 -3.90 14.00
CA VAL A 595 15.64 -2.75 14.06
C VAL A 595 16.02 -1.81 15.20
N LEU A 596 15.73 -0.52 15.06
CA LEU A 596 15.82 0.46 16.15
C LEU A 596 14.57 0.38 17.03
N ILE A 597 14.72 0.55 18.35
CA ILE A 597 13.58 0.48 19.28
C ILE A 597 12.88 1.82 19.54
N GLU A 598 13.57 2.93 19.30
CA GLU A 598 12.97 4.28 19.21
C GLU A 598 12.21 4.42 17.87
N GLN A 599 11.07 5.11 17.87
CA GLN A 599 10.11 5.15 16.75
C GLN A 599 9.67 6.56 16.34
N GLY A 600 10.57 7.54 16.32
CA GLY A 600 10.24 8.89 15.82
C GLY A 600 11.41 9.78 15.39
N GLY A 601 12.63 9.50 15.84
CA GLY A 601 13.76 10.43 15.77
C GLY A 601 13.59 11.65 16.69
N ASP A 602 12.64 11.61 17.62
CA ASP A 602 12.26 12.69 18.53
C ASP A 602 12.63 12.42 19.99
N VAL A 603 13.22 11.25 20.34
CA VAL A 603 13.76 11.05 21.70
C VAL A 603 14.73 12.17 22.05
N SER A 604 14.58 12.73 23.24
CA SER A 604 15.56 13.66 23.81
C SER A 604 15.83 13.32 25.27
N VAL A 605 17.10 13.46 25.63
CA VAL A 605 17.61 13.35 27.00
C VAL A 605 18.07 14.74 27.42
N SER A 606 17.65 15.15 28.61
CA SER A 606 18.01 16.40 29.26
C SER A 606 18.20 16.14 30.75
N ASP A 607 19.32 16.57 31.31
CA ASP A 607 19.41 16.85 32.74
C ASP A 607 19.40 18.37 32.91
N PRO A 608 18.60 18.93 33.84
CA PRO A 608 18.62 20.36 34.14
C PRO A 608 19.97 20.82 34.73
N ASP A 609 20.44 20.19 35.82
CA ASP A 609 21.71 20.52 36.50
C ASP A 609 22.96 19.96 35.79
N SER A 610 22.84 18.75 35.23
CA SER A 610 24.00 17.90 34.92
C SER A 610 24.43 17.95 33.46
N GLY A 611 25.59 18.58 33.23
CA GLY A 611 26.19 18.72 31.90
C GLY A 611 26.71 17.41 31.27
N ASP A 612 26.93 16.37 32.07
CA ASP A 612 27.24 15.01 31.62
C ASP A 612 26.84 13.95 32.67
N PHE A 613 26.71 12.70 32.22
CA PHE A 613 26.19 11.56 32.99
C PHE A 613 27.35 10.75 33.64
N ALA A 614 28.30 11.41 34.32
CA ALA A 614 29.52 10.76 34.83
C ALA A 614 29.28 9.79 36.01
N GLY A 615 29.15 8.50 35.69
CA GLY A 615 29.08 7.42 36.67
C GLY A 615 27.68 6.86 36.87
N GLY A 616 26.68 7.48 36.24
CA GLY A 616 25.38 6.88 35.97
C GLY A 616 25.43 5.80 34.89
N SER A 617 24.25 5.42 34.40
CA SER A 617 24.07 4.32 33.46
C SER A 617 22.74 4.37 32.73
N LEU A 618 22.73 3.81 31.52
CA LEU A 618 21.53 3.43 30.77
C LEU A 618 21.34 1.92 30.93
N THR A 619 20.12 1.46 31.22
CA THR A 619 19.74 0.03 31.21
C THR A 619 18.48 -0.19 30.38
N VAL A 620 18.48 -1.22 29.55
CA VAL A 620 17.34 -1.68 28.74
C VAL A 620 16.99 -3.12 29.12
N GLU A 621 15.83 -3.32 29.74
CA GLU A 621 15.31 -4.61 30.22
C GLU A 621 13.97 -4.96 29.55
N VAL A 622 13.51 -6.20 29.70
CA VAL A 622 12.21 -6.68 29.21
C VAL A 622 11.38 -7.18 30.40
N ASP A 623 10.71 -6.24 31.06
CA ASP A 623 9.83 -6.45 32.22
C ASP A 623 8.81 -7.59 32.03
N SER A 624 8.29 -7.77 30.82
CA SER A 624 7.44 -8.92 30.49
C SER A 624 7.46 -9.29 29.01
N GLY A 625 7.22 -10.58 28.72
CA GLY A 625 7.20 -11.13 27.36
C GLY A 625 8.54 -11.71 26.87
N LEU A 626 9.63 -11.49 27.61
CA LEU A 626 11.00 -11.90 27.25
C LEU A 626 11.14 -13.36 26.80
N GLN A 627 11.63 -13.55 25.58
CA GLN A 627 12.04 -14.84 25.02
C GLN A 627 13.56 -14.98 25.09
N ALA A 628 14.09 -15.31 26.27
CA ALA A 628 15.52 -15.33 26.60
C ALA A 628 16.42 -16.29 25.77
N ALA A 629 15.87 -17.01 24.79
CA ALA A 629 16.64 -17.79 23.81
C ALA A 629 16.80 -17.06 22.45
N GLU A 630 15.98 -16.04 22.21
CA GLU A 630 15.72 -15.44 20.90
C GLU A 630 15.93 -13.92 20.90
N ASP A 631 15.30 -13.22 21.86
CA ASP A 631 15.32 -11.76 22.02
C ASP A 631 16.72 -11.25 22.36
N ARG A 632 17.17 -10.18 21.68
CA ARG A 632 18.46 -9.53 21.94
C ARG A 632 18.40 -8.03 21.74
N PHE A 633 19.19 -7.31 22.54
CA PHE A 633 19.36 -5.86 22.45
C PHE A 633 20.84 -5.51 22.24
N SER A 634 21.11 -4.48 21.44
CA SER A 634 22.46 -4.03 21.12
C SER A 634 22.49 -2.54 20.75
N ILE A 635 23.62 -2.08 20.19
CA ILE A 635 23.82 -0.69 19.76
C ILE A 635 24.21 -0.68 18.28
N PHE A 636 23.50 0.11 17.47
CA PHE A 636 23.81 0.34 16.07
C PHE A 636 25.11 1.13 15.92
N ASN A 637 26.06 0.59 15.17
CA ASN A 637 27.36 1.20 14.94
C ASN A 637 27.33 2.06 13.67
N GLN A 638 27.07 3.36 13.83
CA GLN A 638 27.07 4.33 12.73
C GLN A 638 28.48 4.65 12.25
N GLY A 639 29.42 4.87 13.18
CA GLY A 639 30.81 5.18 12.85
C GLY A 639 31.54 5.95 13.96
N THR A 640 32.37 6.92 13.56
CA THR A 640 33.18 7.75 14.49
C THR A 640 33.34 9.20 14.03
N ALA A 641 32.58 9.63 13.01
CA ALA A 641 32.50 11.04 12.61
C ALA A 641 31.65 11.86 13.58
N GLY A 642 31.68 13.19 13.44
CA GLY A 642 30.94 14.09 14.33
C GLY A 642 29.43 13.85 14.28
N GLY A 643 28.83 13.54 15.43
CA GLY A 643 27.41 13.20 15.56
C GLY A 643 27.08 11.71 15.46
N GLU A 644 28.04 10.85 15.11
CA GLU A 644 27.83 9.40 14.99
C GLU A 644 28.02 8.68 16.34
N ILE A 645 27.20 7.64 16.58
CA ILE A 645 27.47 6.60 17.59
C ILE A 645 28.36 5.50 17.01
N GLY A 646 29.41 5.14 17.74
CA GLY A 646 30.32 4.05 17.41
C GLY A 646 30.37 2.99 18.50
N PHE A 647 30.21 1.73 18.14
CA PHE A 647 30.22 0.59 19.08
C PHE A 647 31.18 -0.52 18.61
N ASP A 648 32.07 -0.98 19.48
CA ASP A 648 33.10 -1.99 19.14
C ASP A 648 32.82 -3.41 19.67
N GLY A 649 31.69 -3.60 20.36
CA GLY A 649 31.35 -4.84 21.08
C GLY A 649 31.69 -4.81 22.58
N SER A 650 32.35 -3.77 23.07
CA SER A 650 32.70 -3.57 24.47
C SER A 650 32.48 -2.13 24.96
N ASP A 651 32.94 -1.13 24.21
CA ASP A 651 32.79 0.29 24.54
C ASP A 651 31.93 0.99 23.49
N VAL A 652 31.15 1.98 23.92
CA VAL A 652 30.35 2.84 23.06
C VAL A 652 30.89 4.28 23.09
N SER A 653 30.85 4.92 21.92
CA SER A 653 31.44 6.22 21.65
C SER A 653 30.48 7.13 20.89
N TYR A 654 30.67 8.43 21.07
CA TYR A 654 29.99 9.48 20.31
C TYR A 654 31.04 10.41 19.72
N SER A 655 30.95 10.72 18.42
CA SER A 655 31.96 11.53 17.72
C SER A 655 33.41 11.02 17.88
N GLY A 656 33.59 9.71 18.07
CA GLY A 656 34.88 9.06 18.30
C GLY A 656 35.45 9.16 19.73
N LEU A 657 34.70 9.71 20.69
CA LEU A 657 35.05 9.71 22.13
C LEU A 657 34.21 8.66 22.87
N VAL A 658 34.84 7.80 23.67
CA VAL A 658 34.14 6.76 24.47
C VAL A 658 33.28 7.41 25.56
N ILE A 659 31.97 7.17 25.51
CA ILE A 659 30.98 7.72 26.46
C ILE A 659 30.57 6.70 27.53
N GLY A 660 30.74 5.40 27.28
CA GLY A 660 30.43 4.36 28.26
C GLY A 660 30.92 2.97 27.87
N SER A 661 30.88 2.04 28.82
CA SER A 661 31.19 0.61 28.60
C SER A 661 29.94 -0.25 28.69
N VAL A 662 29.81 -1.24 27.82
CA VAL A 662 28.57 -1.95 27.48
C VAL A 662 28.61 -3.40 27.96
N THR A 663 27.50 -3.88 28.52
CA THR A 663 27.34 -5.26 28.99
C THR A 663 25.93 -5.80 28.75
N GLY A 664 25.82 -7.14 28.68
CA GLY A 664 24.53 -7.84 28.66
C GLY A 664 23.84 -7.85 27.29
N GLY A 665 22.57 -7.42 27.25
CA GLY A 665 21.73 -7.38 26.04
C GLY A 665 21.31 -8.74 25.48
N THR A 666 21.58 -9.84 26.19
CA THR A 666 21.28 -11.21 25.73
C THR A 666 20.90 -12.13 26.89
N GLY A 667 19.97 -13.06 26.61
CA GLY A 667 19.51 -14.03 27.59
C GLY A 667 18.59 -13.41 28.64
N ILE A 668 19.04 -13.42 29.89
CA ILE A 668 18.34 -12.81 31.05
C ILE A 668 19.10 -11.60 31.61
N ASN A 669 20.04 -11.04 30.83
CA ASN A 669 20.86 -9.92 31.26
C ASN A 669 20.44 -8.69 30.43
N PRO A 670 19.93 -7.62 31.08
CA PRO A 670 19.63 -6.34 30.42
C PRO A 670 20.82 -5.79 29.61
N LEU A 671 20.56 -4.95 28.61
CA LEU A 671 21.62 -4.18 27.98
C LEU A 671 21.95 -2.98 28.89
N THR A 672 23.10 -3.00 29.55
CA THR A 672 23.53 -1.91 30.43
C THR A 672 24.78 -1.23 29.88
N VAL A 673 24.72 0.10 29.77
CA VAL A 673 25.84 0.98 29.44
C VAL A 673 26.19 1.81 30.68
N ALA A 674 27.39 1.64 31.22
CA ALA A 674 27.90 2.46 32.33
C ALA A 674 28.63 3.69 31.79
N PHE A 675 28.21 4.89 32.19
CA PHE A 675 28.63 6.16 31.59
C PHE A 675 29.89 6.76 32.22
N ASN A 676 30.50 7.72 31.50
CA ASN A 676 31.63 8.52 31.93
C ASN A 676 31.48 9.98 31.47
N ALA A 677 32.38 10.87 31.89
CA ALA A 677 32.34 12.32 31.64
C ALA A 677 32.51 12.80 30.16
N ASN A 678 32.23 11.93 29.18
CA ASN A 678 31.96 12.31 27.79
C ASN A 678 30.49 12.06 27.38
N ALA A 679 29.69 11.41 28.23
CA ALA A 679 28.28 11.14 28.04
C ALA A 679 27.44 12.39 28.33
N THR A 680 27.49 13.38 27.44
CA THR A 680 26.63 14.56 27.52
C THR A 680 25.18 14.22 27.12
N PRO A 681 24.17 15.03 27.47
CA PRO A 681 22.77 14.81 27.07
C PRO A 681 22.60 14.54 25.56
N ALA A 682 23.36 15.24 24.71
CA ALA A 682 23.37 15.01 23.26
C ALA A 682 23.96 13.64 22.85
N ALA A 683 24.98 13.15 23.57
CA ALA A 683 25.57 11.84 23.32
C ALA A 683 24.67 10.68 23.80
N VAL A 684 23.99 10.86 24.94
CA VAL A 684 23.02 9.87 25.46
C VAL A 684 21.75 9.86 24.59
N THR A 685 21.28 11.02 24.13
CA THR A 685 20.21 11.13 23.12
C THR A 685 20.57 10.37 21.84
N ALA A 686 21.79 10.57 21.32
CA ALA A 686 22.26 9.85 20.14
C ALA A 686 22.37 8.33 20.39
N LEU A 687 22.74 7.91 21.60
CA LEU A 687 22.79 6.50 21.98
C LEU A 687 21.40 5.85 22.00
N LEU A 688 20.39 6.49 22.58
CA LEU A 688 19.00 5.97 22.60
C LEU A 688 18.48 5.72 21.18
N ARG A 689 18.70 6.68 20.27
CA ARG A 689 18.38 6.57 18.82
C ARG A 689 19.14 5.48 18.08
N ASN A 690 20.10 4.83 18.73
CA ASN A 690 20.88 3.72 18.21
C ASN A 690 20.75 2.44 19.04
N ILE A 691 19.83 2.36 20.03
CA ILE A 691 19.53 1.07 20.65
C ILE A 691 18.73 0.22 19.68
N THR A 692 19.17 -1.02 19.50
CA THR A 692 18.61 -1.96 18.53
C THR A 692 18.02 -3.18 19.21
N TYR A 693 16.98 -3.75 18.61
CA TYR A 693 16.54 -5.12 18.83
C TYR A 693 16.88 -6.01 17.61
N GLU A 694 17.23 -7.26 17.88
CA GLU A 694 17.21 -8.34 16.89
C GLU A 694 16.51 -9.56 17.52
N ASN A 695 15.73 -10.31 16.73
CA ASN A 695 15.39 -11.68 17.10
C ASN A 695 16.39 -12.63 16.43
N SER A 696 16.89 -13.61 17.18
CA SER A 696 17.88 -14.57 16.68
C SER A 696 17.31 -15.89 16.16
N ASN A 697 15.99 -16.00 16.13
CA ASN A 697 15.22 -16.99 15.39
C ASN A 697 14.46 -16.24 14.27
N ALA A 698 15.13 -16.07 13.12
CA ALA A 698 14.65 -15.20 12.03
C ALA A 698 13.45 -15.77 11.24
N GLU A 699 13.25 -17.09 11.28
CA GLU A 699 12.27 -17.82 10.44
C GLU A 699 10.98 -18.20 11.20
N ASN A 700 10.99 -18.20 12.55
CA ASN A 700 9.79 -18.37 13.39
C ASN A 700 10.05 -17.73 14.77
N PRO A 701 10.11 -16.39 14.87
CA PRO A 701 10.32 -15.71 16.13
C PRO A 701 9.09 -15.88 17.02
N ALA A 702 9.28 -16.27 18.29
CA ALA A 702 8.17 -16.54 19.20
C ALA A 702 7.30 -15.28 19.41
N GLY A 703 6.15 -15.24 18.74
CA GLY A 703 5.30 -14.07 18.59
C GLY A 703 4.64 -13.59 19.89
N GLY A 704 4.44 -12.28 19.99
CA GLY A 704 3.79 -11.61 21.11
C GLY A 704 4.48 -10.30 21.52
N THR A 705 3.75 -9.49 22.29
CA THR A 705 4.24 -8.21 22.82
C THR A 705 5.23 -8.41 23.97
N ARG A 706 6.37 -7.71 23.89
CA ARG A 706 7.31 -7.47 24.98
C ARG A 706 7.04 -6.08 25.56
N SER A 707 6.95 -5.99 26.89
CA SER A 707 7.08 -4.71 27.61
C SER A 707 8.56 -4.49 27.85
N VAL A 708 9.13 -3.51 27.16
CA VAL A 708 10.55 -3.13 27.27
C VAL A 708 10.63 -1.88 28.13
N THR A 709 11.62 -1.83 29.02
CA THR A 709 11.84 -0.76 29.99
C THR A 709 13.21 -0.15 29.77
N ILE A 710 13.29 1.18 29.80
CA ILE A 710 14.54 1.93 29.68
C ILE A 710 14.69 2.85 30.89
N ASP A 711 15.71 2.59 31.70
CA ASP A 711 16.10 3.40 32.86
C ASP A 711 17.39 4.16 32.57
N ILE A 712 17.46 5.42 33.00
CA ILE A 712 18.67 6.25 32.95
C ILE A 712 18.99 6.80 34.34
N THR A 713 20.28 6.85 34.64
CA THR A 713 20.89 7.47 35.81
C THR A 713 22.05 8.34 35.36
N ASP A 714 22.23 9.46 36.05
CA ASP A 714 23.19 10.55 35.85
C ASP A 714 24.54 10.25 36.54
N GLY A 715 24.52 9.95 37.84
CA GLY A 715 25.69 9.69 38.68
C GLY A 715 25.77 10.52 39.96
N ASP A 716 25.15 11.70 40.01
CA ASP A 716 25.17 12.63 41.13
C ASP A 716 23.88 12.56 42.00
N GLY A 717 22.71 12.33 41.41
CA GLY A 717 21.45 12.20 42.14
C GLY A 717 20.25 11.58 41.39
N GLY A 718 19.53 10.68 42.07
CA GLY A 718 18.22 10.20 41.60
C GLY A 718 18.28 9.06 40.58
N ALA A 719 17.22 8.97 39.79
CA ALA A 719 17.06 8.09 38.63
C ALA A 719 15.91 8.65 37.78
N GLY A 720 16.10 8.69 36.46
CA GLY A 720 15.12 9.20 35.51
C GLY A 720 13.85 8.37 35.46
N VAL A 721 12.80 8.91 34.84
CA VAL A 721 11.53 8.20 34.68
C VAL A 721 11.70 7.03 33.72
N THR A 722 11.48 5.80 34.21
CA THR A 722 11.46 4.56 33.42
C THR A 722 10.56 4.72 32.20
N GLN A 723 11.16 4.71 31.00
CA GLN A 723 10.42 4.77 29.74
C GLN A 723 9.90 3.38 29.39
N ASN A 724 8.62 3.28 29.04
CA ASN A 724 7.95 2.01 28.73
C ASN A 724 7.65 1.98 27.23
N LEU A 725 8.31 1.09 26.49
CA LEU A 725 8.04 0.89 25.07
C LEU A 725 7.59 -0.54 24.75
N THR A 726 6.74 -0.62 23.74
CA THR A 726 6.01 -1.80 23.30
C THR A 726 6.73 -2.41 22.12
N LEU A 727 7.47 -3.50 22.33
CA LEU A 727 8.05 -4.27 21.22
C LEU A 727 7.08 -5.39 20.83
N ASN A 728 6.36 -5.21 19.73
CA ASN A 728 5.57 -6.27 19.13
C ASN A 728 6.46 -7.12 18.22
N VAL A 729 6.62 -8.40 18.56
CA VAL A 729 7.21 -9.38 17.65
C VAL A 729 6.07 -10.16 17.03
N SER A 730 5.96 -10.12 15.71
CA SER A 730 5.06 -10.98 14.95
C SER A 730 5.88 -11.96 14.13
N SER A 731 5.68 -13.26 14.39
CA SER A 731 5.86 -14.24 13.32
C SER A 731 4.95 -13.84 12.16
N VAL A 732 5.36 -14.16 10.95
CA VAL A 732 4.44 -14.25 9.83
C VAL A 732 3.72 -15.61 10.01
N ASN A 733 3.18 -16.16 8.94
CA ASN A 733 2.86 -17.57 8.87
C ASN A 733 3.46 -18.04 7.55
N ASP A 734 4.47 -18.89 7.62
CA ASP A 734 5.18 -19.37 6.44
C ASP A 734 4.31 -20.27 5.56
N ALA A 735 4.71 -20.52 4.31
CA ALA A 735 3.94 -21.32 3.37
C ALA A 735 4.39 -22.81 3.39
N PRO A 736 3.47 -23.78 3.47
CA PRO A 736 3.84 -25.19 3.64
C PRO A 736 4.59 -25.75 2.42
N VAL A 737 5.83 -26.17 2.61
CA VAL A 737 6.68 -26.74 1.57
C VAL A 737 6.38 -28.22 1.40
N VAL A 738 6.03 -28.62 0.19
CA VAL A 738 5.99 -30.02 -0.24
C VAL A 738 7.30 -30.33 -0.96
N ASP A 739 8.01 -31.37 -0.54
CA ASP A 739 9.23 -31.86 -1.19
C ASP A 739 9.02 -33.32 -1.61
N LEU A 740 9.02 -33.55 -2.92
CA LEU A 740 8.73 -34.86 -3.52
C LEU A 740 9.99 -35.71 -3.71
N ASN A 741 11.19 -35.11 -3.61
CA ASN A 741 12.47 -35.83 -3.60
C ASN A 741 12.82 -36.37 -2.20
N GLY A 742 12.53 -35.59 -1.15
CA GLY A 742 12.94 -35.95 0.21
C GLY A 742 14.46 -35.84 0.42
N SER A 743 15.03 -36.69 1.28
CA SER A 743 16.33 -36.42 1.91
C SER A 743 17.58 -36.72 1.07
N ASP A 744 17.43 -37.29 -0.14
CA ASP A 744 18.55 -37.64 -1.02
C ASP A 744 18.66 -36.83 -2.33
N GLY A 745 17.64 -36.03 -2.66
CA GLY A 745 17.59 -35.16 -3.84
C GLY A 745 17.88 -33.67 -3.56
N THR A 746 17.59 -32.82 -4.55
CA THR A 746 17.68 -31.35 -4.44
C THR A 746 16.63 -30.67 -5.31
N GLY A 747 15.71 -29.92 -4.71
CA GLY A 747 14.52 -29.39 -5.38
C GLY A 747 13.26 -30.06 -4.83
N THR A 748 12.08 -29.49 -5.10
CA THR A 748 10.80 -30.02 -4.62
C THR A 748 10.05 -30.87 -5.65
N ASP A 749 10.57 -30.96 -6.87
CA ASP A 749 10.07 -31.80 -7.95
C ASP A 749 10.37 -33.29 -7.72
N PHE A 750 9.81 -34.17 -8.56
CA PHE A 750 10.22 -35.58 -8.64
C PHE A 750 10.09 -36.08 -10.07
N ALA A 751 10.96 -37.01 -10.48
CA ALA A 751 10.96 -37.54 -11.85
C ALA A 751 11.02 -39.07 -11.83
N VAL A 752 10.02 -39.72 -12.43
CA VAL A 752 9.91 -41.18 -12.52
C VAL A 752 9.54 -41.58 -13.95
N THR A 753 9.93 -42.79 -14.36
CA THR A 753 9.51 -43.36 -15.64
C THR A 753 8.49 -44.45 -15.38
N PHE A 754 7.26 -44.27 -15.82
CA PHE A 754 6.34 -45.39 -15.98
C PHE A 754 6.74 -46.13 -17.25
N THR A 755 7.09 -47.40 -17.11
CA THR A 755 7.25 -48.33 -18.24
C THR A 755 6.05 -49.26 -18.23
N GLU A 756 5.49 -49.49 -19.40
CA GLU A 756 4.44 -50.47 -19.64
C GLU A 756 4.79 -51.86 -19.08
N ASP A 757 3.77 -52.59 -18.62
CA ASP A 757 3.85 -53.89 -17.93
C ASP A 757 4.76 -53.97 -16.66
N ALA A 758 5.46 -52.89 -16.28
CA ALA A 758 6.25 -52.84 -15.05
C ALA A 758 5.38 -52.70 -13.77
N GLY A 759 4.12 -52.30 -13.93
CA GLY A 759 3.17 -52.02 -12.86
C GLY A 759 3.31 -50.62 -12.24
N ALA A 760 2.44 -50.30 -11.28
CA ALA A 760 2.35 -49.00 -10.65
C ALA A 760 3.68 -48.46 -10.10
N VAL A 761 4.00 -47.20 -10.42
CA VAL A 761 5.19 -46.47 -9.94
C VAL A 761 4.81 -45.44 -8.89
N ASN A 762 5.58 -45.33 -7.81
CA ASN A 762 5.43 -44.21 -6.86
C ASN A 762 5.72 -42.89 -7.57
N VAL A 763 4.93 -41.85 -7.25
CA VAL A 763 5.06 -40.52 -7.87
C VAL A 763 5.83 -39.52 -7.01
N VAL A 764 6.40 -39.99 -5.90
CA VAL A 764 7.23 -39.26 -4.93
C VAL A 764 8.25 -40.24 -4.34
N ASP A 765 9.33 -39.76 -3.72
CA ASP A 765 10.23 -40.67 -3.01
C ASP A 765 9.58 -41.32 -1.77
N THR A 766 10.12 -42.47 -1.40
CA THR A 766 9.89 -43.19 -0.16
C THR A 766 10.01 -42.36 1.12
N ASP A 767 10.83 -41.29 1.15
CA ASP A 767 10.94 -40.39 2.30
C ASP A 767 10.47 -38.94 2.09
N ALA A 768 9.87 -38.62 0.92
CA ALA A 768 9.28 -37.33 0.55
C ALA A 768 8.49 -36.64 1.68
N THR A 769 8.65 -35.34 1.86
CA THR A 769 8.16 -34.59 3.02
C THR A 769 7.10 -33.54 2.69
N ILE A 770 6.36 -33.16 3.72
CA ILE A 770 5.58 -31.94 3.78
C ILE A 770 6.00 -31.30 5.11
N SER A 771 6.52 -30.09 5.06
CA SER A 771 7.06 -29.37 6.21
C SER A 771 6.74 -27.89 6.11
N ASP A 772 6.56 -27.27 7.26
CA ASP A 772 6.13 -25.88 7.43
C ASP A 772 6.83 -25.39 8.71
N VAL A 773 7.25 -24.12 8.73
CA VAL A 773 8.11 -23.59 9.79
C VAL A 773 7.32 -23.29 11.06
N ASP A 774 6.00 -23.08 10.93
CA ASP A 774 5.08 -22.72 12.02
C ASP A 774 4.04 -23.82 12.34
N ASN A 775 3.58 -24.54 11.31
CA ASN A 775 2.41 -25.42 11.37
C ASN A 775 2.80 -26.91 11.29
N THR A 776 2.57 -27.68 12.37
CA THR A 776 2.67 -29.15 12.32
C THR A 776 1.36 -29.84 11.85
N THR A 777 0.42 -29.05 11.33
CA THR A 777 -0.92 -29.50 10.90
C THR A 777 -1.44 -28.76 9.68
N TYR A 778 -2.18 -29.45 8.83
CA TYR A 778 -2.56 -28.99 7.48
C TYR A 778 -4.07 -29.07 7.25
N GLN A 779 -4.68 -28.07 6.61
CA GLN A 779 -6.11 -28.06 6.31
C GLN A 779 -6.46 -28.94 5.10
N ASN A 780 -5.66 -28.91 4.02
CA ASN A 780 -5.82 -29.81 2.88
C ASN A 780 -4.50 -30.21 2.21
N LEU A 781 -4.57 -31.22 1.34
CA LEU A 781 -3.55 -31.52 0.34
C LEU A 781 -4.25 -31.61 -1.02
N SER A 782 -3.79 -30.82 -1.98
CA SER A 782 -4.35 -30.72 -3.32
C SER A 782 -3.41 -31.37 -4.34
N ILE A 783 -3.95 -32.18 -5.25
CA ILE A 783 -3.19 -32.93 -6.25
C ILE A 783 -3.88 -32.78 -7.61
N ASN A 784 -3.34 -31.96 -8.51
CA ASN A 784 -3.90 -31.71 -9.83
C ASN A 784 -3.19 -32.54 -10.91
N LEU A 785 -3.95 -33.26 -11.74
CA LEU A 785 -3.43 -34.14 -12.78
C LEU A 785 -3.49 -33.44 -14.14
N VAL A 786 -2.35 -33.36 -14.84
CA VAL A 786 -2.23 -32.65 -16.12
C VAL A 786 -1.51 -33.54 -17.15
N GLY A 787 -2.01 -33.56 -18.38
CA GLY A 787 -1.39 -34.31 -19.47
C GLY A 787 -1.76 -35.80 -19.53
N PHE A 788 -2.93 -36.19 -19.01
CA PHE A 788 -3.47 -37.56 -19.00
C PHE A 788 -4.43 -37.79 -20.20
N PRO A 789 -4.01 -38.44 -21.29
CA PRO A 789 -4.80 -38.61 -22.52
C PRO A 789 -5.53 -39.97 -22.63
N ASP A 790 -5.09 -41.02 -21.94
CA ASP A 790 -5.60 -42.40 -22.12
C ASP A 790 -6.86 -42.64 -21.27
N GLY A 791 -7.24 -41.67 -20.44
CA GLY A 791 -8.55 -41.62 -19.80
C GLY A 791 -8.69 -42.72 -18.73
N ALA A 792 -9.65 -43.62 -18.92
CA ALA A 792 -9.94 -44.65 -17.94
C ALA A 792 -8.85 -45.74 -17.79
N SER A 793 -7.86 -45.77 -18.70
CA SER A 793 -6.65 -46.60 -18.52
C SER A 793 -5.71 -46.02 -17.45
N GLU A 794 -5.80 -44.72 -17.15
CA GLU A 794 -4.87 -44.05 -16.24
C GLU A 794 -5.42 -44.00 -14.82
N GLN A 795 -4.61 -44.44 -13.87
CA GLN A 795 -5.06 -44.75 -12.52
C GLN A 795 -4.07 -44.18 -11.50
N ILE A 796 -4.60 -43.51 -10.48
CA ILE A 796 -3.83 -43.02 -9.33
C ILE A 796 -4.28 -43.79 -8.10
N THR A 797 -3.35 -44.43 -7.40
CA THR A 797 -3.63 -45.05 -6.11
C THR A 797 -3.32 -44.07 -5.00
N ILE A 798 -4.25 -43.85 -4.06
CA ILE A 798 -4.01 -43.10 -2.83
C ILE A 798 -4.50 -43.93 -1.63
N ALA A 799 -3.67 -44.07 -0.60
CA ALA A 799 -3.97 -44.84 0.61
C ALA A 799 -4.49 -46.27 0.32
N GLY A 800 -4.00 -46.90 -0.76
CA GLY A 800 -4.41 -48.23 -1.20
C GLY A 800 -5.84 -48.34 -1.74
N TYR A 801 -6.39 -47.25 -2.29
CA TYR A 801 -7.59 -47.26 -3.15
C TYR A 801 -7.21 -46.69 -4.53
N VAL A 802 -7.73 -47.30 -5.58
CA VAL A 802 -7.41 -46.97 -6.98
C VAL A 802 -8.48 -46.03 -7.53
N PHE A 803 -8.08 -44.85 -7.99
CA PHE A 803 -8.95 -43.86 -8.62
C PHE A 803 -8.68 -43.82 -10.13
N THR A 804 -9.72 -44.01 -10.94
CA THR A 804 -9.65 -43.99 -12.41
C THR A 804 -9.81 -42.56 -12.93
N TYR A 805 -8.88 -42.10 -13.79
CA TYR A 805 -8.91 -40.74 -14.32
C TYR A 805 -10.18 -40.48 -15.16
N GLY A 806 -10.70 -39.25 -15.06
CA GLY A 806 -11.97 -38.84 -15.69
C GLY A 806 -13.25 -39.28 -14.95
N THR A 807 -13.18 -40.12 -13.90
CA THR A 807 -14.36 -40.50 -13.11
C THR A 807 -14.28 -39.96 -11.69
N GLY A 808 -15.07 -38.92 -11.37
CA GLY A 808 -15.10 -38.33 -10.03
C GLY A 808 -15.73 -39.26 -8.99
N GLU A 809 -15.07 -39.42 -7.85
CA GLU A 809 -15.48 -40.24 -6.70
C GLU A 809 -14.96 -39.65 -5.38
N ILE A 810 -15.72 -39.80 -4.29
CA ILE A 810 -15.28 -39.44 -2.92
C ILE A 810 -15.09 -40.72 -2.11
N GLN A 811 -13.91 -40.89 -1.50
CA GLN A 811 -13.58 -42.05 -0.66
C GLN A 811 -13.01 -41.65 0.70
N THR A 812 -13.38 -42.37 1.75
CA THR A 812 -12.82 -42.20 3.10
C THR A 812 -11.81 -43.30 3.40
N ARG A 813 -10.55 -42.93 3.67
CA ARG A 813 -9.43 -43.84 3.90
C ARG A 813 -8.72 -43.50 5.21
N THR A 814 -8.13 -44.48 5.89
CA THR A 814 -7.36 -44.24 7.12
C THR A 814 -5.88 -44.49 6.85
N VAL A 815 -5.02 -43.51 7.14
CA VAL A 815 -3.56 -43.64 7.12
C VAL A 815 -3.03 -43.24 8.50
N GLY A 816 -2.16 -44.08 9.07
CA GLY A 816 -1.67 -43.91 10.43
C GLY A 816 -2.81 -43.81 11.45
N SER A 817 -2.97 -42.64 12.08
CA SER A 817 -4.04 -42.37 13.06
C SER A 817 -5.24 -41.61 12.49
N THR A 818 -5.14 -41.09 11.26
CA THR A 818 -6.08 -40.11 10.70
C THR A 818 -6.96 -40.73 9.62
N GLY A 819 -8.26 -40.43 9.70
CA GLY A 819 -9.19 -40.61 8.60
C GLY A 819 -9.10 -39.42 7.64
N PHE A 820 -8.97 -39.70 6.36
CA PHE A 820 -8.88 -38.75 5.26
C PHE A 820 -10.11 -38.94 4.36
N VAL A 821 -10.75 -37.84 3.97
CA VAL A 821 -11.67 -37.78 2.85
C VAL A 821 -10.87 -37.36 1.63
N ILE A 822 -10.80 -38.25 0.64
CA ILE A 822 -10.16 -38.04 -0.65
C ILE A 822 -11.31 -37.76 -1.62
N ASP A 823 -11.50 -36.50 -1.99
CA ASP A 823 -12.48 -36.04 -2.97
C ASP A 823 -11.78 -35.90 -4.32
N PHE A 824 -12.12 -36.76 -5.29
CA PHE A 824 -11.57 -36.74 -6.64
C PHE A 824 -12.62 -36.26 -7.63
N ASP A 825 -12.35 -35.18 -8.37
CA ASP A 825 -13.34 -34.61 -9.31
C ASP A 825 -13.31 -35.21 -10.72
N GLY A 826 -12.34 -36.10 -10.99
CA GLY A 826 -12.03 -36.65 -12.31
C GLY A 826 -10.74 -36.09 -12.93
N THR A 827 -10.23 -34.96 -12.40
CA THR A 827 -9.03 -34.24 -12.87
C THR A 827 -8.06 -33.86 -11.75
N GLY A 828 -8.51 -33.80 -10.51
CA GLY A 828 -7.66 -33.56 -9.34
C GLY A 828 -8.29 -34.06 -8.04
N PHE A 829 -7.45 -34.17 -7.00
CA PHE A 829 -7.83 -34.56 -5.65
C PHE A 829 -7.78 -33.38 -4.69
N ASN A 830 -8.76 -33.32 -3.80
CA ASN A 830 -8.75 -32.51 -2.58
C ASN A 830 -8.83 -33.45 -1.37
N VAL A 831 -7.71 -33.60 -0.65
CA VAL A 831 -7.59 -34.48 0.51
C VAL A 831 -7.77 -33.67 1.79
N THR A 832 -8.74 -34.05 2.63
CA THR A 832 -9.10 -33.35 3.88
C THR A 832 -9.34 -34.33 5.03
N ARG A 833 -9.49 -33.85 6.27
CA ARG A 833 -9.73 -34.71 7.44
C ARG A 833 -11.18 -35.20 7.54
N ASP A 834 -11.36 -36.52 7.73
CA ASP A 834 -12.66 -37.11 8.09
C ASP A 834 -13.13 -36.64 9.48
N GLY A 835 -14.40 -36.22 9.54
CA GLY A 835 -14.96 -35.49 10.69
C GLY A 835 -14.58 -34.01 10.77
N GLY A 836 -13.73 -33.50 9.88
CA GLY A 836 -13.26 -32.11 9.84
C GLY A 836 -12.09 -31.81 10.78
N GLY A 837 -11.61 -30.56 10.71
CA GLY A 837 -10.38 -30.13 11.40
C GLY A 837 -9.13 -30.34 10.53
N VAL A 838 -7.97 -30.44 11.18
CA VAL A 838 -6.64 -30.39 10.53
C VAL A 838 -5.90 -31.74 10.59
N MET A 839 -5.06 -32.00 9.60
CA MET A 839 -4.35 -33.25 9.37
C MET A 839 -2.93 -33.17 9.97
N PRO A 840 -2.52 -34.08 10.88
CA PRO A 840 -1.15 -34.13 11.40
C PRO A 840 -0.14 -34.44 10.31
N GLU A 841 0.98 -33.73 10.33
CA GLU A 841 2.09 -33.86 9.37
C GLU A 841 2.46 -35.32 9.07
N ALA A 842 2.77 -36.12 10.09
CA ALA A 842 3.27 -37.48 9.93
C ALA A 842 2.25 -38.44 9.28
N ASP A 843 0.94 -38.25 9.52
CA ASP A 843 -0.10 -39.03 8.86
C ASP A 843 -0.28 -38.57 7.40
N LEU A 844 -0.10 -37.28 7.10
CA LEU A 844 -0.23 -36.71 5.76
C LEU A 844 0.97 -37.03 4.85
N GLN A 845 2.20 -36.91 5.37
CA GLN A 845 3.41 -37.40 4.68
C GLN A 845 3.29 -38.90 4.36
N SER A 846 2.74 -39.69 5.28
CA SER A 846 2.49 -41.12 5.07
C SER A 846 1.41 -41.40 4.01
N LEU A 847 0.51 -40.45 3.74
CA LEU A 847 -0.45 -40.52 2.63
C LEU A 847 0.22 -40.12 1.31
N LEU A 848 1.03 -39.05 1.29
CA LEU A 848 1.78 -38.59 0.12
C LEU A 848 2.76 -39.66 -0.41
N ARG A 849 3.58 -40.24 0.48
CA ARG A 849 4.49 -41.38 0.19
C ARG A 849 3.78 -42.64 -0.30
N GLY A 850 2.45 -42.68 -0.19
CA GLY A 850 1.57 -43.76 -0.65
C GLY A 850 0.82 -43.46 -1.95
N VAL A 851 1.20 -42.42 -2.70
CA VAL A 851 0.63 -42.10 -4.02
C VAL A 851 1.44 -42.78 -5.14
N SER A 852 0.75 -43.53 -6.00
CA SER A 852 1.35 -44.17 -7.19
C SER A 852 0.49 -43.98 -8.45
N TYR A 853 1.13 -43.99 -9.63
CA TYR A 853 0.50 -43.96 -10.95
C TYR A 853 0.65 -45.31 -11.65
N GLU A 854 -0.39 -45.72 -12.36
CA GLU A 854 -0.40 -46.89 -13.24
C GLU A 854 -1.19 -46.55 -14.52
N ASN A 855 -0.73 -47.06 -15.66
CA ASN A 855 -1.49 -47.04 -16.90
C ASN A 855 -1.79 -48.49 -17.30
N THR A 856 -3.06 -48.80 -17.56
CA THR A 856 -3.53 -50.15 -17.91
C THR A 856 -3.89 -50.29 -19.39
N SER A 857 -3.37 -49.40 -20.25
CA SER A 857 -3.39 -49.58 -21.69
C SER A 857 -2.34 -50.63 -22.12
N GLN A 858 -2.52 -51.18 -23.33
CA GLN A 858 -1.46 -51.91 -24.07
C GLN A 858 -1.04 -51.09 -25.33
N ASP A 859 -1.22 -49.77 -25.20
CA ASP A 859 -0.73 -48.65 -26.03
C ASP A 859 -0.93 -47.38 -25.16
N PRO A 860 -0.02 -47.07 -24.23
CA PRO A 860 -0.12 -45.89 -23.36
C PRO A 860 0.56 -44.69 -24.03
N THR A 861 -0.21 -43.64 -24.34
CA THR A 861 0.26 -42.51 -25.15
C THR A 861 1.57 -41.93 -24.60
N ALA A 862 2.65 -42.03 -25.37
CA ALA A 862 3.98 -41.58 -24.94
C ALA A 862 4.01 -40.09 -24.56
N GLY A 863 4.70 -39.76 -23.46
CA GLY A 863 4.89 -38.39 -22.99
C GLY A 863 4.72 -38.23 -21.48
N ASP A 864 4.96 -37.02 -20.98
CA ASP A 864 4.97 -36.75 -19.55
C ASP A 864 3.57 -36.55 -18.98
N ARG A 865 3.26 -37.25 -17.88
CA ARG A 865 2.13 -36.95 -16.99
C ARG A 865 2.64 -36.07 -15.85
N THR A 866 1.94 -34.98 -15.58
CA THR A 866 2.33 -33.99 -14.58
C THR A 866 1.37 -34.03 -13.41
N ILE A 867 1.88 -34.32 -12.22
CA ILE A 867 1.12 -34.35 -10.97
C ILE A 867 1.60 -33.17 -10.11
N ASN A 868 0.74 -32.16 -9.99
CA ASN A 868 1.03 -30.91 -9.30
C ASN A 868 0.43 -30.95 -7.89
N ILE A 869 1.30 -30.97 -6.88
CA ILE A 869 0.98 -31.23 -5.48
C ILE A 869 1.26 -29.97 -4.66
N PHE A 870 0.33 -29.56 -3.82
CA PHE A 870 0.53 -28.48 -2.84
C PHE A 870 -0.36 -28.70 -1.61
N ALA A 871 0.14 -28.32 -0.44
CA ALA A 871 -0.62 -28.35 0.81
C ALA A 871 -1.23 -26.98 1.13
N GLN A 872 -2.25 -26.98 1.97
CA GLN A 872 -2.68 -25.81 2.74
C GLN A 872 -2.46 -26.12 4.21
N ASP A 873 -1.85 -25.21 4.95
CA ASP A 873 -1.53 -25.34 6.38
C ASP A 873 -2.79 -25.25 7.28
N SER A 874 -2.64 -25.09 8.59
CA SER A 874 -3.77 -24.85 9.50
C SER A 874 -4.23 -23.38 9.63
N SER A 875 -3.49 -22.43 9.07
CA SER A 875 -3.80 -20.99 9.01
C SER A 875 -4.51 -20.55 7.73
N LEU A 876 -4.65 -21.47 6.76
CA LEU A 876 -5.16 -21.31 5.40
C LEU A 876 -4.19 -20.70 4.37
N LEU A 877 -2.88 -20.66 4.63
CA LEU A 877 -1.89 -20.32 3.60
C LEU A 877 -1.57 -21.55 2.73
N THR A 878 -1.40 -21.31 1.42
CA THR A 878 -1.23 -22.35 0.41
C THR A 878 0.22 -22.41 -0.04
N GLY A 879 0.80 -23.60 0.02
CA GLY A 879 2.18 -23.86 -0.38
C GLY A 879 2.44 -23.67 -1.89
N PRO A 880 3.72 -23.55 -2.29
CA PRO A 880 4.11 -23.61 -3.69
C PRO A 880 3.75 -24.98 -4.30
N ILE A 881 3.54 -25.01 -5.62
CA ILE A 881 3.32 -26.26 -6.35
C ILE A 881 4.64 -27.01 -6.46
N ALA A 882 4.69 -28.19 -5.85
CA ALA A 882 5.67 -29.22 -6.15
C ALA A 882 5.17 -30.08 -7.32
N THR A 883 6.07 -30.48 -8.24
CA THR A 883 5.66 -31.16 -9.48
C THR A 883 6.36 -32.51 -9.61
N SER A 884 5.56 -33.58 -9.58
CA SER A 884 5.99 -34.90 -10.03
C SER A 884 5.77 -35.04 -11.54
N THR A 885 6.80 -35.50 -12.23
CA THR A 885 6.77 -35.79 -13.67
C THR A 885 6.94 -37.28 -13.89
N ILE A 886 5.92 -37.93 -14.44
CA ILE A 886 5.97 -39.34 -14.85
C ILE A 886 6.14 -39.37 -16.36
N THR A 887 7.35 -39.68 -16.85
CA THR A 887 7.54 -39.95 -18.27
C THR A 887 6.94 -41.31 -18.59
N VAL A 888 5.86 -41.35 -19.38
CA VAL A 888 5.28 -42.60 -19.89
C VAL A 888 6.09 -43.05 -21.10
N ASN A 889 6.77 -44.18 -20.93
CA ASN A 889 7.51 -44.87 -21.96
C ASN A 889 6.77 -46.17 -22.32
N PRO A 890 5.95 -46.19 -23.40
CA PRO A 890 5.38 -47.42 -23.91
C PRO A 890 6.49 -48.42 -24.29
N GLN A 891 6.12 -49.69 -24.38
CA GLN A 891 6.92 -50.70 -25.05
C GLN A 891 6.41 -50.89 -26.48
N ASN A 892 6.68 -52.06 -27.03
CA ASN A 892 6.13 -52.51 -28.30
C ASN A 892 5.71 -53.94 -28.03
N ASP A 893 4.42 -54.18 -28.00
CA ASP A 893 3.85 -55.49 -27.74
C ASP A 893 4.06 -56.43 -28.95
N ALA A 894 3.53 -57.65 -28.88
CA ALA A 894 3.53 -58.54 -30.03
C ALA A 894 2.18 -58.45 -30.78
N PRO A 895 2.19 -58.36 -32.13
CA PRO A 895 0.95 -58.41 -32.89
C PRO A 895 0.21 -59.73 -32.66
N THR A 896 -1.11 -59.72 -32.80
CA THR A 896 -1.96 -60.91 -32.76
C THR A 896 -2.29 -61.37 -34.17
N ALA A 897 -1.99 -62.65 -34.47
CA ALA A 897 -2.32 -63.30 -35.73
C ALA A 897 -3.53 -64.25 -35.57
N SER A 898 -4.40 -64.29 -36.58
CA SER A 898 -5.69 -65.01 -36.59
C SER A 898 -5.76 -66.05 -37.72
N ASP A 899 -6.20 -67.28 -37.41
CA ASP A 899 -6.30 -68.34 -38.44
C ASP A 899 -7.39 -68.02 -39.48
N ASN A 900 -7.02 -67.98 -40.77
CA ASN A 900 -7.96 -67.76 -41.87
C ASN A 900 -8.40 -69.08 -42.54
N ALA A 901 -9.59 -69.09 -43.16
CA ALA A 901 -10.11 -70.22 -43.92
C ALA A 901 -10.64 -69.78 -45.31
N ASN A 902 -10.35 -70.57 -46.34
CA ASN A 902 -10.80 -70.33 -47.71
C ASN A 902 -11.16 -71.64 -48.45
N PHE A 903 -11.89 -71.55 -49.56
CA PHE A 903 -12.41 -72.70 -50.30
C PHE A 903 -12.02 -72.67 -51.78
N VAL A 904 -11.72 -73.83 -52.36
CA VAL A 904 -11.36 -73.97 -53.79
C VAL A 904 -11.85 -75.31 -54.35
N SER A 905 -11.87 -75.46 -55.67
CA SER A 905 -12.04 -76.75 -56.37
C SER A 905 -10.70 -77.44 -56.61
N GLU A 906 -10.70 -78.76 -56.82
CA GLU A 906 -9.49 -79.60 -56.93
C GLU A 906 -8.44 -79.18 -57.98
N SER A 907 -8.87 -78.64 -59.12
CA SER A 907 -7.98 -78.08 -60.17
C SER A 907 -7.96 -76.54 -60.17
N GLY A 908 -8.45 -75.92 -59.09
CA GLY A 908 -8.74 -74.49 -58.98
C GLY A 908 -7.62 -73.64 -58.36
N PHE A 909 -7.86 -72.34 -58.37
CA PHE A 909 -7.08 -71.34 -57.65
C PHE A 909 -8.00 -70.43 -56.82
N VAL A 910 -7.51 -69.93 -55.69
CA VAL A 910 -8.20 -69.00 -54.79
C VAL A 910 -7.23 -67.90 -54.35
N SER A 911 -7.75 -66.75 -53.95
CA SER A 911 -6.98 -65.62 -53.45
C SER A 911 -7.66 -65.01 -52.23
N GLY A 912 -6.87 -64.62 -51.24
CA GLY A 912 -7.30 -63.88 -50.05
C GLY A 912 -6.18 -63.00 -49.52
N ASN A 913 -6.36 -62.45 -48.33
CA ASN A 913 -5.33 -61.73 -47.59
C ASN A 913 -5.33 -62.22 -46.14
N ALA A 914 -4.21 -62.75 -45.69
CA ALA A 914 -4.09 -63.35 -44.36
C ALA A 914 -4.27 -62.32 -43.22
N ILE A 915 -3.80 -61.09 -43.43
CA ILE A 915 -3.87 -60.01 -42.44
C ILE A 915 -5.29 -59.45 -42.35
N THR A 916 -5.97 -59.23 -43.50
CA THR A 916 -7.21 -58.44 -43.54
C THR A 916 -8.52 -59.24 -43.68
N ASP A 917 -8.48 -60.54 -43.97
CA ASP A 917 -9.69 -61.34 -44.19
C ASP A 917 -10.19 -62.00 -42.88
N ASP A 918 -11.27 -61.46 -42.30
CA ASP A 918 -12.01 -62.13 -41.22
C ASP A 918 -12.85 -63.30 -41.76
N SER A 919 -12.37 -64.52 -41.57
CA SER A 919 -13.12 -65.76 -41.86
C SER A 919 -13.84 -66.34 -40.62
N GLY A 920 -14.05 -65.54 -39.57
CA GLY A 920 -14.72 -65.92 -38.32
C GLY A 920 -13.80 -66.11 -37.12
N SER A 921 -12.49 -65.93 -37.30
CA SER A 921 -11.48 -65.93 -36.22
C SER A 921 -11.13 -64.51 -35.73
N GLY A 922 -11.51 -63.48 -36.50
CA GLY A 922 -10.91 -62.14 -36.42
C GLY A 922 -9.99 -61.86 -37.61
N VAL A 923 -9.52 -60.60 -37.69
CA VAL A 923 -8.40 -60.19 -38.54
C VAL A 923 -7.09 -60.29 -37.75
N ASP A 924 -5.95 -60.14 -38.41
CA ASP A 924 -4.70 -59.83 -37.71
C ASP A 924 -4.75 -58.40 -37.17
N SER A 925 -4.22 -58.18 -35.97
CA SER A 925 -4.26 -56.87 -35.32
C SER A 925 -3.06 -56.66 -34.41
N ASP A 926 -2.63 -55.41 -34.30
CA ASP A 926 -1.53 -54.96 -33.46
C ASP A 926 -2.08 -54.01 -32.37
N PRO A 927 -1.65 -54.08 -31.09
CA PRO A 927 -2.20 -53.25 -30.02
C PRO A 927 -2.02 -51.74 -30.25
N GLU A 928 -0.82 -51.34 -30.65
CA GLU A 928 -0.41 -49.99 -31.03
C GLU A 928 -0.90 -49.61 -32.45
N GLY A 929 -1.41 -50.59 -33.19
CA GLY A 929 -1.97 -50.42 -34.53
C GLY A 929 -0.91 -50.32 -35.64
N ASP A 930 0.27 -50.91 -35.42
CA ASP A 930 1.41 -50.78 -36.31
C ASP A 930 1.29 -51.55 -37.64
N GLY A 931 2.21 -51.24 -38.57
CA GLY A 931 2.11 -51.59 -39.99
C GLY A 931 2.42 -53.04 -40.36
N LEU A 932 1.56 -53.99 -39.95
CA LEU A 932 1.70 -55.44 -40.14
C LEU A 932 2.16 -55.88 -41.54
N GLN A 933 3.21 -56.71 -41.57
CA GLN A 933 3.74 -57.34 -42.79
C GLN A 933 4.09 -58.81 -42.58
N VAL A 934 3.85 -59.64 -43.59
CA VAL A 934 4.28 -61.05 -43.59
C VAL A 934 5.79 -61.15 -43.86
N THR A 935 6.49 -61.86 -42.98
CA THR A 935 7.95 -62.02 -42.99
C THR A 935 8.40 -63.46 -43.28
N GLN A 936 7.58 -64.46 -42.92
CA GLN A 936 7.83 -65.88 -43.20
C GLN A 936 6.57 -66.59 -43.69
N VAL A 937 6.77 -67.65 -44.48
CA VAL A 937 5.74 -68.63 -44.86
C VAL A 937 6.37 -70.02 -44.67
N GLU A 938 5.63 -70.97 -44.10
CA GLU A 938 6.14 -72.31 -43.72
C GLU A 938 7.42 -72.29 -42.86
N GLY A 939 7.49 -71.33 -41.93
CA GLY A 939 8.63 -71.16 -41.03
C GLY A 939 9.95 -70.82 -41.72
N GLY A 940 9.88 -70.26 -42.94
CA GLY A 940 11.04 -69.82 -43.71
C GLY A 940 10.82 -68.46 -44.39
N ALA A 941 11.91 -67.74 -44.63
CA ALA A 941 11.89 -66.52 -45.43
C ALA A 941 11.53 -66.84 -46.90
N TYR A 942 10.55 -66.12 -47.43
CA TYR A 942 10.05 -66.25 -48.80
C TYR A 942 10.49 -65.07 -49.68
N THR A 943 10.00 -64.99 -50.91
CA THR A 943 10.17 -63.82 -51.78
C THR A 943 8.80 -63.38 -52.30
N PRO A 944 8.34 -62.15 -52.00
CA PRO A 944 7.06 -61.65 -52.47
C PRO A 944 6.85 -61.82 -53.99
N GLY A 945 5.69 -62.32 -54.38
CA GLY A 945 5.32 -62.58 -55.77
C GLY A 945 5.97 -63.83 -56.41
N VAL A 946 6.70 -64.66 -55.66
CA VAL A 946 7.28 -65.93 -56.13
C VAL A 946 6.50 -67.12 -55.55
N PRO A 947 6.06 -68.10 -56.38
CA PRO A 947 5.38 -69.29 -55.88
C PRO A 947 6.28 -70.18 -55.00
N LEU A 948 5.77 -70.55 -53.84
CA LEU A 948 6.30 -71.55 -52.93
C LEU A 948 5.48 -72.84 -53.08
N THR A 949 6.15 -74.00 -53.22
CA THR A 949 5.49 -75.31 -53.25
C THR A 949 5.29 -75.84 -51.83
N LEU A 950 4.05 -76.19 -51.48
CA LEU A 950 3.66 -76.73 -50.18
C LEU A 950 3.95 -78.24 -50.09
N ALA A 951 3.79 -78.81 -48.88
CA ALA A 951 4.01 -80.24 -48.64
C ALA A 951 3.06 -81.15 -49.46
N SER A 952 1.88 -80.64 -49.83
CA SER A 952 0.91 -81.27 -50.74
C SER A 952 1.35 -81.29 -52.22
N GLY A 953 2.33 -80.46 -52.59
CA GLY A 953 2.67 -80.14 -53.99
C GLY A 953 1.83 -79.02 -54.62
N ALA A 954 0.85 -78.47 -53.89
CA ALA A 954 0.17 -77.23 -54.24
C ALA A 954 1.15 -76.04 -54.21
N GLN A 955 0.75 -74.89 -54.74
CA GLN A 955 1.59 -73.69 -54.78
C GLN A 955 0.87 -72.48 -54.17
N VAL A 956 1.53 -71.80 -53.24
CA VAL A 956 1.08 -70.52 -52.68
C VAL A 956 2.04 -69.40 -53.12
N THR A 957 1.51 -68.24 -53.48
CA THR A 957 2.29 -67.03 -53.79
C THR A 957 1.85 -65.92 -52.86
N PHE A 958 2.70 -65.52 -51.90
CA PHE A 958 2.44 -64.41 -50.98
C PHE A 958 3.01 -63.08 -51.47
N GLN A 959 2.41 -61.99 -50.98
CA GLN A 959 3.00 -60.66 -50.91
C GLN A 959 3.35 -60.31 -49.46
N SER A 960 4.04 -59.20 -49.21
CA SER A 960 4.33 -58.72 -47.84
C SER A 960 3.12 -58.12 -47.14
N ASP A 961 2.11 -57.66 -47.88
CA ASP A 961 0.87 -57.07 -47.38
C ASP A 961 -0.20 -58.10 -46.95
N GLY A 962 0.18 -59.36 -46.77
CA GLY A 962 -0.73 -60.46 -46.44
C GLY A 962 -1.47 -61.08 -47.62
N SER A 963 -1.50 -60.43 -48.80
CA SER A 963 -2.23 -60.94 -49.97
C SER A 963 -1.58 -62.19 -50.54
N TYR A 964 -2.39 -63.21 -50.85
CA TYR A 964 -1.92 -64.47 -51.40
C TYR A 964 -2.78 -65.00 -52.54
N THR A 965 -2.17 -65.84 -53.38
CA THR A 965 -2.87 -66.76 -54.28
C THR A 965 -2.45 -68.19 -53.98
N TYR A 966 -3.42 -69.09 -53.80
CA TYR A 966 -3.22 -70.52 -53.69
C TYR A 966 -3.68 -71.20 -54.97
N ASN A 967 -2.89 -72.15 -55.46
CA ASN A 967 -3.12 -72.94 -56.66
C ASN A 967 -2.90 -74.41 -56.32
N THR A 968 -3.94 -75.21 -56.50
CA THR A 968 -3.93 -76.68 -56.31
C THR A 968 -2.88 -77.42 -57.13
N ASN A 969 -2.41 -76.83 -58.23
CA ASN A 969 -1.33 -77.37 -59.08
C ASN A 969 -1.61 -78.81 -59.58
N GLY A 970 -2.89 -79.16 -59.75
CA GLY A 970 -3.36 -80.49 -60.17
C GLY A 970 -3.02 -81.64 -59.23
N GLN A 971 -2.69 -81.37 -57.95
CA GLN A 971 -2.34 -82.42 -56.99
C GLN A 971 -3.57 -83.11 -56.39
N PHE A 972 -4.76 -82.54 -56.59
CA PHE A 972 -6.01 -83.03 -56.01
C PHE A 972 -7.02 -83.53 -57.07
N ASP A 973 -6.66 -83.56 -58.35
CA ASP A 973 -7.52 -83.89 -59.52
C ASP A 973 -8.10 -85.34 -59.55
N GLY A 974 -8.02 -86.07 -58.44
CA GLY A 974 -8.63 -87.39 -58.23
C GLY A 974 -9.62 -87.39 -57.05
N LEU A 975 -10.22 -86.24 -56.73
CA LEU A 975 -11.27 -86.14 -55.70
C LEU A 975 -12.63 -86.19 -56.38
N GLY A 976 -13.19 -87.39 -56.54
CA GLY A 976 -14.55 -87.55 -57.09
C GLY A 976 -15.62 -86.78 -56.31
N ALA A 977 -16.77 -86.54 -56.97
CA ALA A 977 -17.76 -85.56 -56.54
C ALA A 977 -18.21 -85.68 -55.07
N GLY A 978 -18.05 -84.59 -54.32
CA GLY A 978 -18.38 -84.54 -52.88
C GLY A 978 -17.26 -85.03 -51.96
N GLY A 979 -16.12 -85.45 -52.50
CA GLY A 979 -14.85 -85.50 -51.78
C GLY A 979 -14.38 -84.10 -51.39
N SER A 980 -13.63 -84.00 -50.29
CA SER A 980 -13.05 -82.75 -49.81
C SER A 980 -11.81 -83.06 -48.96
N VAL A 981 -10.81 -82.18 -49.01
CA VAL A 981 -9.58 -82.28 -48.20
C VAL A 981 -9.07 -80.88 -47.87
N ASP A 982 -8.60 -80.70 -46.63
CA ASP A 982 -7.94 -79.47 -46.22
C ASP A 982 -6.44 -79.55 -46.52
N ASP A 983 -5.91 -78.59 -47.27
CA ASP A 983 -4.48 -78.26 -47.30
C ASP A 983 -4.25 -76.96 -46.53
N SER A 984 -3.06 -76.73 -45.99
CA SER A 984 -2.79 -75.52 -45.21
C SER A 984 -1.35 -75.07 -45.29
N PHE A 985 -1.13 -73.80 -44.93
CA PHE A 985 0.20 -73.23 -44.77
C PHE A 985 0.20 -72.24 -43.61
N SER A 986 1.34 -72.15 -42.95
CA SER A 986 1.62 -71.22 -41.86
C SER A 986 2.27 -69.93 -42.40
N TYR A 987 1.99 -68.81 -41.75
CA TYR A 987 2.62 -67.53 -42.02
C TYR A 987 3.06 -66.83 -40.73
N GLN A 988 4.03 -65.91 -40.82
CA GLN A 988 4.45 -65.06 -39.70
C GLN A 988 4.29 -63.59 -40.08
N ILE A 989 3.53 -62.84 -39.29
CA ILE A 989 3.49 -61.38 -39.33
C ILE A 989 4.54 -60.76 -38.40
N SER A 990 4.88 -59.50 -38.68
CA SER A 990 5.63 -58.61 -37.80
C SER A 990 5.09 -57.20 -37.95
N ASP A 991 5.12 -56.45 -36.86
CA ASP A 991 4.92 -55.00 -36.76
C ASP A 991 5.97 -54.19 -37.56
N GLY A 992 7.19 -54.71 -37.67
CA GLY A 992 8.37 -54.02 -38.19
C GLY A 992 9.31 -53.44 -37.11
N ASN A 993 8.90 -53.48 -35.84
CA ASN A 993 9.61 -52.92 -34.69
C ASN A 993 10.25 -53.98 -33.79
N GLY A 994 9.67 -55.19 -33.68
CA GLY A 994 10.30 -56.30 -32.95
C GLY A 994 9.38 -57.47 -32.60
N GLY A 995 8.08 -57.28 -32.61
CA GLY A 995 7.06 -58.29 -32.37
C GLY A 995 6.83 -59.19 -33.59
N PHE A 996 6.39 -60.43 -33.30
CA PHE A 996 6.06 -61.43 -34.31
C PHE A 996 4.96 -62.37 -33.81
N ALA A 997 3.99 -62.69 -34.66
CA ALA A 997 3.02 -63.74 -34.42
C ALA A 997 2.81 -64.63 -35.66
N THR A 998 2.26 -65.82 -35.43
CA THR A 998 2.08 -66.84 -36.46
C THR A 998 0.68 -67.43 -36.41
N ALA A 999 0.03 -67.47 -37.56
CA ALA A 999 -1.23 -68.16 -37.77
C ALA A 999 -1.18 -69.01 -39.04
N THR A 1000 -2.29 -69.67 -39.36
CA THR A 1000 -2.42 -70.56 -40.51
C THR A 1000 -3.56 -70.14 -41.42
N VAL A 1001 -3.39 -70.39 -42.71
CA VAL A 1001 -4.49 -70.38 -43.68
C VAL A 1001 -4.84 -71.82 -44.01
N THR A 1002 -6.10 -72.19 -43.79
CA THR A 1002 -6.64 -73.48 -44.21
C THR A 1002 -7.41 -73.32 -45.52
N ILE A 1003 -7.06 -74.12 -46.53
CA ILE A 1003 -7.72 -74.15 -47.83
C ILE A 1003 -8.45 -75.49 -47.99
N THR A 1004 -9.77 -75.47 -47.84
CA THR A 1004 -10.62 -76.63 -48.10
C THR A 1004 -10.79 -76.82 -49.62
N VAL A 1005 -10.13 -77.83 -50.16
CA VAL A 1005 -10.17 -78.24 -51.57
C VAL A 1005 -11.31 -79.22 -51.79
N ASN A 1006 -12.22 -78.91 -52.71
CA ASN A 1006 -13.43 -79.69 -52.97
C ASN A 1006 -13.40 -80.38 -54.33
N GLY A 1007 -13.80 -81.65 -54.34
CA GLY A 1007 -13.74 -82.55 -55.49
C GLY A 1007 -14.96 -82.50 -56.43
N SER A 1008 -14.74 -82.84 -57.70
CA SER A 1008 -15.73 -82.90 -58.77
C SER A 1008 -15.47 -84.07 -59.72
N ASN A 1009 -16.54 -84.68 -60.23
CA ASN A 1009 -16.44 -85.84 -61.11
C ASN A 1009 -15.75 -85.45 -62.43
N ASN A 1010 -14.65 -86.11 -62.80
CA ASN A 1010 -14.13 -86.02 -64.18
C ASN A 1010 -14.93 -87.01 -65.06
N ALA A 1011 -14.82 -86.91 -66.39
CA ALA A 1011 -15.60 -87.77 -67.28
C ALA A 1011 -14.71 -88.80 -68.01
N PRO A 1012 -15.11 -90.08 -68.09
CA PRO A 1012 -14.27 -91.12 -68.69
C PRO A 1012 -13.97 -90.86 -70.17
N LEU A 1013 -12.75 -91.20 -70.58
CA LEU A 1013 -12.29 -91.06 -71.96
C LEU A 1013 -11.96 -92.45 -72.54
N ILE A 1014 -12.80 -92.95 -73.45
CA ILE A 1014 -12.51 -94.17 -74.21
C ILE A 1014 -11.69 -93.82 -75.47
N THR A 1015 -10.49 -94.40 -75.56
CA THR A 1015 -9.47 -94.11 -76.58
C THR A 1015 -9.28 -95.24 -77.59
N SER A 1016 -9.70 -96.47 -77.25
CA SER A 1016 -9.70 -97.63 -78.15
C SER A 1016 -10.93 -98.51 -77.91
N ALA A 1017 -11.44 -99.10 -78.99
CA ALA A 1017 -12.44 -100.15 -79.02
C ALA A 1017 -12.16 -101.05 -80.24
N GLY A 1018 -12.06 -102.36 -80.06
CA GLY A 1018 -11.64 -103.28 -81.13
C GLY A 1018 -12.47 -104.56 -81.23
N LEU A 1019 -12.48 -105.15 -82.43
CA LEU A 1019 -12.93 -106.52 -82.69
C LEU A 1019 -12.12 -107.10 -83.86
N THR A 1020 -11.81 -108.39 -83.80
CA THR A 1020 -11.16 -109.13 -84.90
C THR A 1020 -11.80 -110.51 -85.00
N LEU A 1021 -12.31 -110.85 -86.18
CA LEU A 1021 -13.07 -112.08 -86.41
C LEU A 1021 -13.05 -112.51 -87.88
N ASP A 1022 -13.38 -113.76 -88.14
CA ASP A 1022 -13.69 -114.26 -89.48
C ASP A 1022 -15.23 -114.32 -89.68
N GLU A 1023 -15.68 -114.41 -90.92
CA GLU A 1023 -17.09 -114.59 -91.31
C GLU A 1023 -17.78 -115.72 -90.52
N GLY A 1024 -18.95 -115.44 -89.95
CA GLY A 1024 -19.74 -116.39 -89.14
C GLY A 1024 -19.14 -116.75 -87.77
N GLN A 1025 -18.07 -116.09 -87.32
CA GLN A 1025 -17.40 -116.37 -86.05
C GLN A 1025 -18.14 -115.81 -84.82
N THR A 1026 -17.91 -116.41 -83.65
CA THR A 1026 -18.27 -115.85 -82.34
C THR A 1026 -17.00 -115.58 -81.54
N VAL A 1027 -16.86 -114.35 -81.03
CA VAL A 1027 -15.67 -113.87 -80.29
C VAL A 1027 -16.09 -113.47 -78.88
N THR A 1028 -15.39 -113.96 -77.86
CA THR A 1028 -15.52 -113.45 -76.49
C THR A 1028 -14.64 -112.21 -76.31
N LEU A 1029 -15.20 -111.15 -75.73
CA LEU A 1029 -14.51 -109.90 -75.45
C LEU A 1029 -14.08 -109.82 -73.98
N GLY A 1030 -13.03 -109.04 -73.70
CA GLY A 1030 -12.54 -108.73 -72.36
C GLY A 1030 -12.00 -107.31 -72.27
N ASP A 1031 -11.44 -106.95 -71.11
CA ASP A 1031 -11.06 -105.57 -70.81
C ASP A 1031 -10.04 -104.99 -71.81
N ALA A 1032 -9.14 -105.83 -72.35
CA ALA A 1032 -8.10 -105.41 -73.29
C ALA A 1032 -8.61 -105.00 -74.70
N ASP A 1033 -9.88 -105.30 -75.02
CA ASP A 1033 -10.51 -104.86 -76.27
C ASP A 1033 -10.96 -103.39 -76.22
N PHE A 1034 -10.91 -102.77 -75.04
CA PHE A 1034 -11.21 -101.36 -74.78
C PHE A 1034 -10.06 -100.68 -74.04
N VAL A 1035 -9.85 -99.38 -74.25
CA VAL A 1035 -8.86 -98.61 -73.48
C VAL A 1035 -9.51 -97.32 -73.00
N ILE A 1036 -9.69 -97.22 -71.68
CA ILE A 1036 -10.34 -96.10 -71.00
C ILE A 1036 -9.31 -95.43 -70.08
N THR A 1037 -9.37 -94.12 -69.97
CA THR A 1037 -8.67 -93.33 -68.95
C THR A 1037 -9.66 -92.44 -68.24
N ASP A 1038 -9.53 -92.39 -66.92
CA ASP A 1038 -10.34 -91.63 -65.98
C ASP A 1038 -9.42 -91.13 -64.86
N ALA A 1039 -9.84 -90.14 -64.06
CA ALA A 1039 -9.02 -89.50 -63.04
C ALA A 1039 -9.38 -89.97 -61.62
N ASP A 1040 -10.68 -90.10 -61.35
CA ASP A 1040 -11.27 -90.44 -60.06
C ASP A 1040 -11.86 -91.87 -60.03
N ASP A 1041 -12.23 -92.45 -61.18
CA ASP A 1041 -12.87 -93.78 -61.22
C ASP A 1041 -12.10 -94.89 -61.95
N THR A 1042 -12.47 -96.15 -61.69
CA THR A 1042 -11.77 -97.35 -62.21
C THR A 1042 -12.68 -98.51 -62.63
N ALA A 1043 -14.00 -98.38 -62.46
CA ALA A 1043 -14.98 -99.38 -62.86
C ALA A 1043 -16.06 -98.73 -63.75
N PHE A 1044 -16.45 -99.40 -64.84
CA PHE A 1044 -17.28 -98.75 -65.85
C PHE A 1044 -18.43 -99.63 -66.37
N ASN A 1045 -19.48 -98.95 -66.82
CA ASN A 1045 -20.62 -99.48 -67.55
C ASN A 1045 -20.45 -99.16 -69.05
N TYR A 1046 -20.56 -100.16 -69.90
CA TYR A 1046 -20.39 -100.04 -71.35
C TYR A 1046 -21.76 -100.10 -72.02
N THR A 1047 -21.96 -99.26 -73.03
CA THR A 1047 -23.12 -99.29 -73.94
C THR A 1047 -22.62 -99.43 -75.38
N VAL A 1048 -23.12 -100.44 -76.09
CA VAL A 1048 -22.84 -100.66 -77.51
C VAL A 1048 -24.02 -100.23 -78.38
N SER A 1049 -23.72 -99.52 -79.46
CA SER A 1049 -24.70 -98.86 -80.33
C SER A 1049 -24.32 -98.99 -81.82
N GLY A 1050 -25.26 -98.71 -82.72
CA GLY A 1050 -25.00 -98.74 -84.17
C GLY A 1050 -24.66 -100.12 -84.75
N ILE A 1051 -25.08 -101.20 -84.09
CA ILE A 1051 -24.65 -102.58 -84.37
C ILE A 1051 -25.14 -103.07 -85.75
N SER A 1052 -24.24 -103.59 -86.57
CA SER A 1052 -24.52 -104.30 -87.84
C SER A 1052 -23.57 -105.49 -88.06
N GLY A 1053 -23.91 -106.40 -88.97
CA GLY A 1053 -23.15 -107.64 -89.28
C GLY A 1053 -23.21 -108.71 -88.17
N GLY A 1054 -23.96 -108.48 -87.09
CA GLY A 1054 -24.00 -109.41 -85.96
C GLY A 1054 -24.73 -108.83 -84.76
N TYR A 1055 -24.51 -109.41 -83.58
CA TYR A 1055 -25.04 -108.93 -82.30
C TYR A 1055 -24.13 -109.29 -81.12
N PHE A 1056 -24.21 -108.49 -80.06
CA PHE A 1056 -23.59 -108.84 -78.77
C PHE A 1056 -24.52 -109.75 -77.97
N GLN A 1057 -23.97 -110.72 -77.24
CA GLN A 1057 -24.70 -111.60 -76.32
C GLN A 1057 -23.91 -111.80 -75.02
N SER A 1058 -24.58 -112.34 -74.00
CA SER A 1058 -23.86 -112.96 -72.88
C SER A 1058 -23.58 -114.44 -73.19
N SER A 1059 -22.38 -114.92 -72.89
CA SER A 1059 -22.03 -116.35 -72.96
C SER A 1059 -22.88 -117.21 -72.01
N GLY A 1060 -23.47 -116.60 -70.97
CA GLY A 1060 -24.47 -117.24 -70.09
C GLY A 1060 -25.88 -117.33 -70.67
N ALA A 1061 -26.19 -116.60 -71.76
CA ALA A 1061 -27.49 -116.61 -72.43
C ALA A 1061 -27.38 -116.50 -73.97
N PRO A 1062 -26.76 -117.48 -74.68
CA PRO A 1062 -26.56 -117.40 -76.12
C PRO A 1062 -27.85 -117.22 -76.93
N GLY A 1063 -27.77 -116.46 -78.02
CA GLY A 1063 -28.92 -116.12 -78.87
C GLY A 1063 -29.81 -115.00 -78.34
N THR A 1064 -29.46 -114.37 -77.20
CA THR A 1064 -30.18 -113.21 -76.65
C THR A 1064 -29.31 -111.95 -76.81
N PRO A 1065 -29.71 -110.98 -77.67
CA PRO A 1065 -28.95 -109.74 -77.82
C PRO A 1065 -28.88 -108.91 -76.54
N ILE A 1066 -27.69 -108.38 -76.23
CA ILE A 1066 -27.44 -107.37 -75.20
C ILE A 1066 -26.91 -106.09 -75.85
N THR A 1067 -27.13 -104.94 -75.22
CA THR A 1067 -26.56 -103.65 -75.65
C THR A 1067 -25.78 -102.94 -74.55
N THR A 1068 -25.70 -103.53 -73.35
CA THR A 1068 -24.95 -103.02 -72.21
C THR A 1068 -24.29 -104.17 -71.44
N PHE A 1069 -23.15 -103.88 -70.81
CA PHE A 1069 -22.37 -104.78 -69.95
C PHE A 1069 -21.42 -103.96 -69.05
N THR A 1070 -20.83 -104.58 -68.03
CA THR A 1070 -19.91 -103.91 -67.09
C THR A 1070 -18.46 -104.35 -67.29
N SER A 1071 -17.48 -103.63 -66.71
CA SER A 1071 -16.09 -104.12 -66.63
C SER A 1071 -16.03 -105.53 -66.01
N ALA A 1072 -16.86 -105.82 -65.00
CA ALA A 1072 -16.88 -107.14 -64.37
C ALA A 1072 -17.38 -108.26 -65.32
N ASP A 1073 -18.25 -107.94 -66.29
CA ASP A 1073 -18.67 -108.89 -67.34
C ASP A 1073 -17.55 -109.14 -68.36
N LEU A 1074 -16.75 -108.13 -68.68
CA LEU A 1074 -15.58 -108.24 -69.55
C LEU A 1074 -14.44 -109.04 -68.88
N THR A 1075 -14.03 -108.67 -67.66
CA THR A 1075 -13.05 -109.44 -66.88
C THR A 1075 -13.51 -110.88 -66.65
N GLY A 1076 -14.83 -111.09 -66.54
CA GLY A 1076 -15.46 -112.41 -66.43
C GLY A 1076 -15.52 -113.24 -67.72
N GLY A 1077 -15.17 -112.66 -68.88
CA GLY A 1077 -15.32 -113.31 -70.20
C GLY A 1077 -16.78 -113.63 -70.55
N LEU A 1078 -17.72 -112.82 -70.04
CA LEU A 1078 -19.16 -113.04 -70.17
C LEU A 1078 -19.76 -112.38 -71.43
N VAL A 1079 -19.06 -111.42 -72.05
CA VAL A 1079 -19.52 -110.69 -73.25
C VAL A 1079 -19.01 -111.37 -74.51
N GLN A 1080 -19.84 -111.53 -75.52
CA GLN A 1080 -19.45 -112.05 -76.83
C GLN A 1080 -20.07 -111.26 -77.98
N PHE A 1081 -19.35 -111.11 -79.09
CA PHE A 1081 -19.93 -110.74 -80.38
C PHE A 1081 -20.18 -111.99 -81.22
N VAL A 1082 -21.34 -112.07 -81.87
CA VAL A 1082 -21.73 -113.13 -82.80
C VAL A 1082 -21.94 -112.51 -84.18
N ASP A 1083 -21.09 -112.88 -85.13
CA ASP A 1083 -21.25 -112.55 -86.54
C ASP A 1083 -22.48 -113.24 -87.14
N ASN A 1084 -23.13 -112.63 -88.13
CA ASN A 1084 -24.33 -113.18 -88.75
C ASN A 1084 -24.06 -114.14 -89.91
N GLY A 1085 -22.82 -114.23 -90.41
CA GLY A 1085 -22.47 -115.05 -91.57
C GLY A 1085 -22.96 -114.44 -92.89
N ASP A 1086 -22.88 -113.12 -93.04
CA ASP A 1086 -22.92 -112.45 -94.35
C ASP A 1086 -21.58 -111.75 -94.63
N GLU A 1087 -21.28 -111.51 -95.91
CA GLU A 1087 -19.98 -110.98 -96.36
C GLU A 1087 -19.72 -109.50 -95.98
N THR A 1088 -20.63 -108.86 -95.23
CA THR A 1088 -20.50 -107.48 -94.77
C THR A 1088 -19.84 -107.42 -93.41
N ALA A 1089 -18.61 -106.90 -93.35
CA ALA A 1089 -17.90 -106.69 -92.08
C ALA A 1089 -18.79 -105.99 -91.03
N PRO A 1090 -18.85 -106.50 -89.78
CA PRO A 1090 -19.69 -105.90 -88.75
C PRO A 1090 -19.22 -104.51 -88.35
N ALA A 1091 -20.07 -103.77 -87.62
CA ALA A 1091 -19.73 -102.46 -87.07
C ALA A 1091 -20.51 -102.21 -85.77
N PHE A 1092 -19.93 -101.42 -84.87
CA PHE A 1092 -20.58 -100.88 -83.67
C PHE A 1092 -19.78 -99.68 -83.11
N SER A 1093 -20.39 -98.93 -82.21
CA SER A 1093 -19.76 -97.88 -81.42
C SER A 1093 -20.00 -98.10 -79.93
N VAL A 1094 -19.04 -97.69 -79.10
CA VAL A 1094 -19.03 -97.86 -77.64
C VAL A 1094 -19.09 -96.51 -76.95
N THR A 1095 -19.93 -96.41 -75.92
CA THR A 1095 -19.95 -95.34 -74.91
C THR A 1095 -19.73 -95.99 -73.55
N VAL A 1096 -19.05 -95.31 -72.64
CA VAL A 1096 -18.63 -95.79 -71.32
C VAL A 1096 -19.15 -94.81 -70.27
N ASN A 1097 -19.53 -95.30 -69.08
CA ASN A 1097 -20.08 -94.51 -67.99
C ASN A 1097 -19.47 -95.00 -66.67
N ASP A 1098 -18.92 -94.08 -65.88
CA ASP A 1098 -18.32 -94.30 -64.55
C ASP A 1098 -19.39 -94.72 -63.50
N GLY A 1099 -20.50 -94.00 -63.49
CA GLY A 1099 -21.61 -94.04 -62.54
C GLY A 1099 -22.43 -92.75 -62.53
N ASP A 1100 -21.82 -91.62 -62.91
CA ASP A 1100 -22.38 -90.26 -62.92
C ASP A 1100 -22.36 -89.58 -64.31
N THR A 1101 -21.35 -89.83 -65.16
CA THR A 1101 -21.13 -89.17 -66.46
C THR A 1101 -20.78 -90.12 -67.62
N ASP A 1102 -21.20 -89.74 -68.84
CA ASP A 1102 -20.95 -90.49 -70.08
C ASP A 1102 -19.67 -90.03 -70.79
N SER A 1103 -18.91 -91.00 -71.30
CA SER A 1103 -17.71 -90.78 -72.12
C SER A 1103 -18.02 -90.23 -73.51
N ASN A 1104 -16.96 -89.87 -74.23
CA ASN A 1104 -17.02 -89.83 -75.69
C ASN A 1104 -17.52 -91.16 -76.28
N THR A 1105 -18.27 -91.12 -77.38
CA THR A 1105 -18.68 -92.34 -78.10
C THR A 1105 -17.65 -92.65 -79.19
N LEU A 1106 -17.10 -93.86 -79.20
CA LEU A 1106 -16.03 -94.29 -80.10
C LEU A 1106 -16.49 -95.43 -81.02
N ALA A 1107 -16.33 -95.29 -82.33
CA ALA A 1107 -16.56 -96.36 -83.28
C ALA A 1107 -15.45 -97.43 -83.16
N ALA A 1108 -15.83 -98.71 -83.11
CA ALA A 1108 -14.87 -99.79 -82.96
C ALA A 1108 -14.10 -100.07 -84.25
N THR A 1109 -12.83 -100.45 -84.11
CA THR A 1109 -11.99 -100.89 -85.23
C THR A 1109 -12.18 -102.38 -85.47
N ILE A 1110 -12.64 -102.74 -86.67
CA ILE A 1110 -13.05 -104.10 -87.02
C ILE A 1110 -12.08 -104.68 -88.06
N ASN A 1111 -11.48 -105.82 -87.75
CA ASN A 1111 -10.73 -106.63 -88.72
C ASN A 1111 -11.57 -107.87 -89.08
N PHE A 1112 -11.86 -108.07 -90.37
CA PHE A 1112 -12.80 -109.09 -90.88
C PHE A 1112 -12.19 -109.88 -92.05
N THR A 1113 -12.50 -111.19 -92.14
CA THR A 1113 -12.00 -112.10 -93.18
C THR A 1113 -13.15 -112.90 -93.83
N LEU A 1114 -13.19 -112.93 -95.17
CA LEU A 1114 -14.19 -113.65 -95.99
C LEU A 1114 -13.78 -115.08 -96.36
N VAL A 1115 -14.76 -115.90 -96.78
CA VAL A 1115 -14.59 -117.30 -97.25
C VAL A 1115 -15.24 -117.51 -98.64
N SER A 1116 -14.59 -118.25 -99.56
CA SER A 1116 -14.86 -118.26 -101.03
C SER A 1116 -15.43 -119.58 -101.58
N ASP A 1117 -16.13 -119.55 -102.75
CA ASP A 1117 -16.86 -120.70 -103.32
C ASP A 1117 -16.57 -121.13 -104.81
N THR A 1118 -17.51 -121.09 -105.79
CA THR A 1118 -17.54 -122.02 -106.96
C THR A 1118 -17.58 -121.42 -108.37
N THR A 1119 -16.85 -122.08 -109.29
CA THR A 1119 -16.43 -121.57 -110.63
C THR A 1119 -17.50 -121.64 -111.76
N PRO A 1120 -17.58 -120.61 -112.64
CA PRO A 1120 -18.48 -120.54 -113.80
C PRO A 1120 -18.05 -121.37 -115.02
N VAL A 1121 -18.98 -121.59 -115.95
CA VAL A 1121 -18.79 -122.37 -117.19
C VAL A 1121 -19.54 -121.73 -118.38
N ALA A 1122 -18.80 -121.42 -119.45
CA ALA A 1122 -19.30 -120.84 -120.69
C ALA A 1122 -19.67 -121.90 -121.76
N ASN A 1123 -20.64 -121.61 -122.65
CA ASN A 1123 -21.10 -122.50 -123.72
C ASN A 1123 -21.25 -121.80 -125.09
N ALA A 1124 -20.89 -122.49 -126.17
CA ALA A 1124 -20.84 -121.91 -127.52
C ALA A 1124 -22.22 -121.71 -128.19
N ASP A 1125 -22.32 -120.66 -129.01
CA ASP A 1125 -23.58 -120.16 -129.61
C ASP A 1125 -23.65 -120.24 -131.15
N ASN A 1126 -24.86 -120.03 -131.69
CA ASN A 1126 -25.17 -120.09 -133.12
C ASN A 1126 -25.99 -118.88 -133.61
N ILE A 1127 -25.68 -118.39 -134.82
CA ILE A 1127 -26.40 -117.31 -135.52
C ILE A 1127 -26.55 -117.68 -137.00
N THR A 1128 -27.78 -117.61 -137.53
CA THR A 1128 -28.07 -117.77 -138.97
C THR A 1128 -28.65 -116.47 -139.54
N LEU A 1129 -27.97 -115.90 -140.54
CA LEU A 1129 -28.43 -114.71 -141.28
C LEU A 1129 -28.20 -114.87 -142.79
N ALA A 1130 -28.83 -114.00 -143.58
CA ALA A 1130 -28.58 -113.91 -145.02
C ALA A 1130 -27.35 -113.03 -145.31
N GLU A 1131 -26.58 -113.39 -146.33
CA GLU A 1131 -25.40 -112.66 -146.84
C GLU A 1131 -25.64 -111.13 -146.92
N GLY A 1132 -24.80 -110.35 -146.24
CA GLY A 1132 -24.93 -108.89 -146.12
C GLY A 1132 -25.95 -108.40 -145.07
N GLY A 1133 -26.49 -109.31 -144.25
CA GLY A 1133 -27.46 -109.01 -143.19
C GLY A 1133 -26.85 -108.78 -141.81
N THR A 1134 -27.70 -108.31 -140.89
CA THR A 1134 -27.38 -108.08 -139.47
C THR A 1134 -28.23 -109.00 -138.59
N ALA A 1135 -27.62 -109.59 -137.55
CA ALA A 1135 -28.30 -110.29 -136.48
C ALA A 1135 -27.93 -109.68 -135.12
N THR A 1136 -28.94 -109.46 -134.28
CA THR A 1136 -28.79 -109.02 -132.87
C THR A 1136 -29.41 -110.04 -131.91
N THR A 1137 -29.56 -111.28 -132.39
CA THR A 1137 -30.14 -112.42 -131.68
C THR A 1137 -29.56 -113.72 -132.22
N LEU A 1138 -29.40 -114.71 -131.34
CA LEU A 1138 -28.98 -116.07 -131.68
C LEU A 1138 -30.09 -116.86 -132.41
N ASP A 1139 -29.74 -118.06 -132.88
CA ASP A 1139 -30.65 -119.10 -133.42
C ASP A 1139 -31.55 -119.71 -132.34
N GLY A 1140 -32.34 -118.84 -131.72
CA GLY A 1140 -33.21 -119.05 -130.57
C GLY A 1140 -33.95 -117.78 -130.13
N GLY A 1141 -33.55 -116.61 -130.62
CA GLY A 1141 -34.19 -115.31 -130.34
C GLY A 1141 -33.66 -114.57 -129.11
N PHE A 1142 -32.71 -115.15 -128.38
CA PHE A 1142 -32.01 -114.49 -127.29
C PHE A 1142 -30.99 -113.47 -127.82
N SER A 1143 -30.84 -112.34 -127.12
CA SER A 1143 -29.99 -111.22 -127.53
C SER A 1143 -28.64 -111.15 -126.79
N THR A 1144 -28.34 -112.12 -125.93
CA THR A 1144 -27.07 -112.25 -125.17
C THR A 1144 -26.52 -113.67 -125.31
N VAL A 1145 -25.20 -113.80 -125.31
CA VAL A 1145 -24.50 -115.09 -125.30
C VAL A 1145 -24.72 -115.86 -123.99
N LEU A 1146 -24.89 -115.15 -122.87
CA LEU A 1146 -25.04 -115.72 -121.51
C LEU A 1146 -26.23 -116.67 -121.31
N ASN A 1147 -27.14 -116.84 -122.28
CA ASN A 1147 -28.40 -117.57 -122.06
C ASN A 1147 -28.23 -119.10 -121.92
N ASN A 1148 -27.05 -119.63 -122.22
CA ASN A 1148 -26.74 -121.06 -122.21
C ASN A 1148 -25.67 -121.41 -121.13
N ASP A 1149 -25.08 -120.39 -120.49
CA ASP A 1149 -24.01 -120.49 -119.50
C ASP A 1149 -24.51 -120.96 -118.13
N THR A 1150 -23.58 -121.43 -117.29
CA THR A 1150 -23.89 -122.00 -115.97
C THR A 1150 -22.84 -121.66 -114.91
N GLY A 1151 -23.20 -121.78 -113.63
CA GLY A 1151 -22.33 -121.36 -112.52
C GLY A 1151 -22.29 -119.83 -112.36
N LEU A 1152 -23.40 -119.13 -112.66
CA LEU A 1152 -23.50 -117.67 -112.66
C LEU A 1152 -24.35 -117.16 -111.50
N VAL A 1153 -24.17 -117.71 -110.30
CA VAL A 1153 -24.95 -117.33 -109.11
C VAL A 1153 -24.46 -115.98 -108.54
N ASP A 1154 -23.18 -115.71 -108.70
CA ASP A 1154 -22.43 -114.73 -107.90
C ASP A 1154 -22.24 -113.45 -108.71
N THR A 1155 -23.33 -112.67 -108.74
CA THR A 1155 -23.43 -111.46 -109.56
C THR A 1155 -22.62 -110.31 -108.99
N PRO A 1156 -21.94 -109.49 -109.82
CA PRO A 1156 -22.09 -109.40 -111.27
C PRO A 1156 -21.12 -110.28 -112.06
N VAL A 1157 -21.64 -111.03 -113.04
CA VAL A 1157 -20.81 -111.69 -114.06
C VAL A 1157 -20.48 -110.71 -115.19
N ALA A 1158 -19.21 -110.60 -115.56
CA ALA A 1158 -18.72 -109.72 -116.61
C ALA A 1158 -18.34 -110.50 -117.88
N VAL A 1159 -18.81 -110.03 -119.05
CA VAL A 1159 -18.50 -110.62 -120.36
C VAL A 1159 -17.44 -109.80 -121.12
N SER A 1160 -16.59 -110.48 -121.90
CA SER A 1160 -15.60 -109.83 -122.78
C SER A 1160 -15.35 -110.62 -124.06
N LEU A 1161 -14.98 -109.93 -125.15
CA LEU A 1161 -14.65 -110.55 -126.44
C LEU A 1161 -13.21 -111.11 -126.42
N VAL A 1162 -13.04 -112.35 -126.86
CA VAL A 1162 -11.75 -113.08 -126.87
C VAL A 1162 -11.17 -113.16 -128.30
N THR A 1163 -11.99 -113.48 -129.29
CA THR A 1163 -11.66 -113.32 -130.72
C THR A 1163 -12.84 -112.75 -131.49
N ASP A 1164 -12.55 -111.97 -132.54
CA ASP A 1164 -13.55 -111.22 -133.32
C ASP A 1164 -13.86 -111.93 -134.65
N ALA A 1165 -15.01 -111.59 -135.24
CA ALA A 1165 -15.50 -112.13 -136.51
C ALA A 1165 -14.65 -111.63 -137.70
N THR A 1166 -14.52 -112.44 -138.75
CA THR A 1166 -13.54 -112.20 -139.85
C THR A 1166 -14.16 -111.60 -141.11
N ASN A 1167 -15.43 -111.90 -141.40
CA ASN A 1167 -16.18 -111.55 -142.61
C ASN A 1167 -17.40 -110.66 -142.29
N GLY A 1168 -17.27 -109.84 -141.24
CA GLY A 1168 -18.29 -108.93 -140.76
C GLY A 1168 -17.78 -108.00 -139.67
N ALA A 1169 -18.70 -107.28 -139.04
CA ALA A 1169 -18.46 -106.42 -137.88
C ALA A 1169 -19.33 -106.89 -136.71
N LEU A 1170 -18.69 -107.28 -135.61
CA LEU A 1170 -19.32 -107.60 -134.35
C LEU A 1170 -19.25 -106.41 -133.39
N THR A 1171 -20.22 -106.32 -132.49
CA THR A 1171 -20.13 -105.62 -131.22
C THR A 1171 -20.65 -106.57 -130.15
N LEU A 1172 -19.84 -106.86 -129.12
CA LEU A 1172 -20.22 -107.63 -127.93
C LEU A 1172 -20.08 -106.74 -126.69
N ASN A 1173 -21.13 -106.67 -125.87
CA ASN A 1173 -21.20 -105.85 -124.67
C ASN A 1173 -20.86 -106.66 -123.41
N GLY A 1174 -20.59 -105.96 -122.30
CA GLY A 1174 -20.22 -106.58 -121.02
C GLY A 1174 -21.33 -107.38 -120.31
N ASP A 1175 -22.57 -107.26 -120.78
CA ASP A 1175 -23.74 -108.08 -120.38
C ASP A 1175 -23.99 -109.26 -121.35
N GLY A 1176 -23.01 -109.53 -122.21
CA GLY A 1176 -23.07 -110.54 -123.27
C GLY A 1176 -23.98 -110.18 -124.45
N THR A 1177 -24.66 -109.02 -124.44
CA THR A 1177 -25.51 -108.64 -125.57
C THR A 1177 -24.69 -108.29 -126.81
N PHE A 1178 -25.16 -108.67 -128.00
CA PHE A 1178 -24.36 -108.53 -129.21
C PHE A 1178 -25.14 -108.04 -130.44
N SER A 1179 -24.38 -107.57 -131.43
CA SER A 1179 -24.84 -107.26 -132.78
C SER A 1179 -23.75 -107.65 -133.78
N TYR A 1180 -24.07 -108.52 -134.73
CA TYR A 1180 -23.16 -108.95 -135.80
C TYR A 1180 -23.73 -108.58 -137.18
N THR A 1181 -22.93 -107.92 -138.02
CA THR A 1181 -23.28 -107.60 -139.42
C THR A 1181 -22.27 -108.20 -140.36
N HIS A 1182 -22.70 -109.16 -141.19
CA HIS A 1182 -21.86 -109.81 -142.19
C HIS A 1182 -21.61 -108.87 -143.38
N ASP A 1183 -20.37 -108.77 -143.86
CA ASP A 1183 -19.98 -107.75 -144.84
C ASP A 1183 -20.39 -108.08 -146.29
N GLY A 1184 -20.62 -109.37 -146.58
CA GLY A 1184 -21.04 -109.88 -147.89
C GLY A 1184 -19.86 -110.34 -148.77
N THR A 1185 -18.71 -110.67 -148.19
CA THR A 1185 -17.54 -111.18 -148.92
C THR A 1185 -17.46 -112.70 -149.03
N GLU A 1186 -18.28 -113.44 -148.26
CA GLU A 1186 -18.37 -114.91 -148.32
C GLU A 1186 -19.81 -115.44 -148.31
N ASN A 1187 -19.95 -116.77 -148.39
CA ASN A 1187 -21.24 -117.46 -148.54
C ASN A 1187 -21.36 -118.76 -147.70
N LEU A 1188 -20.51 -118.98 -146.67
CA LEU A 1188 -20.46 -120.24 -145.92
C LEU A 1188 -20.55 -120.10 -144.39
N SER A 1189 -19.60 -119.46 -143.69
CA SER A 1189 -19.60 -119.37 -142.20
C SER A 1189 -18.49 -118.48 -141.60
N ASP A 1190 -18.89 -117.54 -140.73
CA ASP A 1190 -18.01 -116.72 -139.88
C ASP A 1190 -18.19 -117.07 -138.37
N SER A 1191 -17.28 -116.65 -137.49
CA SER A 1191 -17.26 -117.02 -136.06
C SER A 1191 -16.45 -116.06 -135.17
N PHE A 1192 -16.85 -115.92 -133.91
CA PHE A 1192 -16.14 -115.17 -132.84
C PHE A 1192 -16.12 -116.01 -131.53
N SER A 1193 -15.40 -115.56 -130.49
CA SER A 1193 -15.40 -116.20 -129.15
C SER A 1193 -15.36 -115.20 -127.99
N TYR A 1194 -15.84 -115.60 -126.80
CA TYR A 1194 -16.00 -114.72 -125.63
C TYR A 1194 -15.55 -115.36 -124.30
N ARG A 1195 -15.51 -114.54 -123.24
CA ARG A 1195 -15.16 -114.92 -121.85
C ARG A 1195 -16.16 -114.35 -120.86
N ILE A 1196 -16.44 -115.11 -119.81
CA ILE A 1196 -17.20 -114.72 -118.61
C ILE A 1196 -16.30 -114.69 -117.36
N THR A 1197 -16.65 -113.89 -116.36
CA THR A 1197 -15.91 -113.73 -115.08
C THR A 1197 -16.87 -113.43 -113.94
N ASP A 1198 -16.73 -114.09 -112.79
CA ASP A 1198 -17.57 -113.89 -111.58
C ASP A 1198 -17.01 -112.83 -110.60
N ASN A 1199 -17.69 -112.63 -109.46
CA ASN A 1199 -17.31 -111.68 -108.41
C ASN A 1199 -16.10 -112.13 -107.55
N ASP A 1200 -15.83 -113.43 -107.46
CA ASP A 1200 -14.65 -114.03 -106.82
C ASP A 1200 -13.39 -113.94 -107.73
N GLY A 1201 -13.58 -113.60 -109.01
CA GLY A 1201 -12.55 -113.43 -110.02
C GLY A 1201 -12.25 -114.67 -110.86
N GLN A 1202 -13.11 -115.69 -110.84
CA GLN A 1202 -12.94 -116.95 -111.59
C GLN A 1202 -13.56 -116.83 -113.01
N THR A 1203 -13.03 -117.56 -114.01
CA THR A 1203 -13.27 -117.26 -115.45
C THR A 1203 -13.46 -118.48 -116.36
N ALA A 1204 -14.29 -118.36 -117.42
CA ALA A 1204 -14.43 -119.36 -118.49
C ALA A 1204 -14.62 -118.74 -119.90
N ASP A 1205 -14.31 -119.49 -120.96
CA ASP A 1205 -14.32 -119.05 -122.37
C ASP A 1205 -15.18 -119.97 -123.27
N ALA A 1206 -15.81 -119.41 -124.31
CA ALA A 1206 -16.60 -120.12 -125.33
C ALA A 1206 -16.32 -119.61 -126.77
#